data_AF-A0A4C1TYU7-F1
#
_entry.id   AF-A0A4C1TYU7-F1
#
_cell.length_a   1.000
_cell.length_b   1.000
_cell.length_c   1.000
_cell.angle_alpha   90.00
_cell.angle_beta   90.00
_cell.angle_gamma   90.00
#
_symmetry.space_group_name_H-M   'P 1'
#
loop_
_entity.id
_entity.type
_entity.pdbx_description
1 polymer ?
#
loop_
_entity_poly.entity_id
_entity_poly.type
_entity_poly.pdbx_seq_one_letter_code
_entity_poly.pdbx_strand_id
1 'polypeptide(L)'
;MKLVVILGVLGLAASSDVDKEDLAALRRNPAAHQLMAYKLATEGKKEILTTSNGAPVDYSDTNSLNSNFLQNMYVLDSILNFDRERILERLVHAKGAGAFGYFEVTDDITKYCKAKLFQHIGKSTPLAIRFSLALQERGGTDLGREVRGYAVKFYTEEGNWDIVGCNIPVYFYKDGQYIVGLIHALKRNPVTGLRDYNALFDFILHRPESLHEFLWIFSDIGIPDGYRHMSGFSVHTYELVNEHGESHFARFHFITDQGIKNIPSQQALQLGARDPDYATRDLYNSIANGSFPSWTMYIEVMTKEQVEKADFDPFDVTSLWPKGRYPLLPVGKIVLNKNPTNYFADVEQLAMNPGHLVPGIHGPPDRLFQFRALAYRDTQNYRLGVNHNKIPVNCPIKAHNYNRDGVSPVNDNALLSGKRACEPPKATRPQMVIVAHRHSRLGNSQNCVDIPLARNRIYNGGRSRLMEEAYRAVDMKLVVILGVLGLAASSDVDKEDLAALRRNPAAHQLVAYKLATEGKKEILTTSNGAPVDYKDTNSLNNNFLQNVYALDSMLHFDRERIPERLVHAKGAGAFGYFEVTHDITKYCKAKLFQHIGKTTPLAIRFSLALQERGGTDLGREVRGYAVKFYTEDGNWDIAGGNIPIYFYKDGQYVVGLIHALKKNPVTGLRDYNALFDFILHRPESLHEFLWIFSDIGIPDGYRHMSGFSVHTYELVNEHGESHFARFQFITDQGIKNIPSQQALQLGARDPDYATRDLYNSIANGSFPSWTMYIEVMTKEQIEKADFDPFDVTSLWPKGRYPLLPVGKIVLNKNPTNYFADVEQLAMNPGHLVPGIPGPPDRLFQFRTLAYRDTQNYRLGVNHNKIPVNCPIKAHNYNRDGVSPVNDNGNGAANYYPNSFNGPVPYVGKNSSKFQYVALHSNAVDLSQPSYFYEMLSEDEKSRLVKNLVLPLSETAPSIQKRVVKFFEIVNIDLSNRITIGLRNGTVV
;
A
#
# COMPACT_ATOMS: atom_id res chain seq x y z
N MET A 1 -17.35 -40.98 26.18
CA MET A 1 -17.69 -40.60 24.79
C MET A 1 -18.17 -39.15 24.68
N LYS A 2 -19.47 -38.81 24.61
CA LYS A 2 -19.94 -37.47 24.15
C LYS A 2 -19.26 -36.24 24.79
N LEU A 3 -18.92 -36.29 26.08
CA LEU A 3 -18.14 -35.24 26.74
C LEU A 3 -16.78 -34.96 26.08
N VAL A 4 -16.01 -36.02 25.81
CA VAL A 4 -14.68 -35.97 25.17
C VAL A 4 -14.78 -35.33 23.78
N VAL A 5 -15.89 -35.57 23.07
CA VAL A 5 -16.12 -34.96 21.76
C VAL A 5 -16.31 -33.44 21.90
N ILE A 6 -17.15 -32.98 22.83
CA ILE A 6 -17.38 -31.54 23.06
C ILE A 6 -16.08 -30.86 23.50
N LEU A 7 -15.38 -31.38 24.51
CA LEU A 7 -14.12 -30.79 24.98
C LEU A 7 -13.02 -30.86 23.92
N GLY A 8 -12.91 -31.97 23.17
CA GLY A 8 -11.94 -32.11 22.08
C GLY A 8 -12.18 -31.12 20.92
N VAL A 9 -13.44 -30.86 20.55
CA VAL A 9 -13.81 -29.84 19.54
C VAL A 9 -13.51 -28.42 20.03
N LEU A 10 -13.57 -28.19 21.35
CA LEU A 10 -13.14 -26.93 21.99
C LEU A 10 -11.61 -26.85 22.20
N GLY A 11 -10.86 -27.93 21.96
CA GLY A 11 -9.39 -27.99 22.15
C GLY A 11 -8.95 -28.21 23.61
N LEU A 12 -9.81 -28.78 24.46
CA LEU A 12 -9.66 -28.80 25.91
C LEU A 12 -9.49 -30.23 26.47
N ALA A 13 -8.60 -30.36 27.46
CA ALA A 13 -8.50 -31.53 28.33
C ALA A 13 -9.34 -31.34 29.62
N ALA A 14 -9.49 -32.39 30.42
CA ALA A 14 -10.24 -32.36 31.68
C ALA A 14 -9.36 -32.84 32.88
N SER A 15 -9.79 -32.58 34.12
CA SER A 15 -9.05 -32.76 35.40
C SER A 15 -9.84 -33.45 36.57
N SER A 16 -10.49 -34.26 37.49
CA SER A 16 -10.93 -35.70 37.63
C SER A 16 -12.43 -36.00 37.93
N ASP A 17 -13.30 -35.07 38.33
CA ASP A 17 -14.74 -35.31 38.65
C ASP A 17 -15.58 -34.00 38.56
N VAL A 18 -16.92 -33.99 38.49
CA VAL A 18 -17.69 -32.85 37.90
C VAL A 18 -18.83 -32.23 38.74
N ASP A 19 -19.17 -30.99 38.43
CA ASP A 19 -20.50 -30.37 38.65
C ASP A 19 -21.44 -30.65 37.45
N LYS A 20 -22.65 -31.13 37.73
CA LYS A 20 -23.63 -31.55 36.71
C LYS A 20 -24.48 -30.41 36.16
N GLU A 21 -24.71 -29.35 36.93
CA GLU A 21 -25.47 -28.18 36.48
C GLU A 21 -24.65 -27.36 35.49
N ASP A 22 -23.36 -27.21 35.77
CA ASP A 22 -22.43 -26.56 34.85
C ASP A 22 -22.42 -27.26 33.49
N LEU A 23 -22.31 -28.59 33.47
CA LEU A 23 -22.43 -29.40 32.26
C LEU A 23 -23.78 -29.19 31.54
N ALA A 24 -24.88 -29.09 32.29
CA ALA A 24 -26.19 -28.90 31.72
C ALA A 24 -26.37 -27.50 31.09
N ALA A 25 -25.70 -26.47 31.58
CA ALA A 25 -25.66 -25.14 30.95
C ALA A 25 -24.74 -25.13 29.72
N LEU A 26 -23.51 -25.65 29.83
CA LEU A 26 -22.55 -25.69 28.71
C LEU A 26 -23.09 -26.46 27.50
N ARG A 27 -23.85 -27.55 27.72
CA ARG A 27 -24.56 -28.30 26.66
C ARG A 27 -25.74 -27.54 26.03
N ARG A 28 -26.33 -26.57 26.73
CA ARG A 28 -27.48 -25.79 26.23
C ARG A 28 -27.04 -24.64 25.33
N ASN A 29 -25.92 -23.97 25.63
CA ASN A 29 -25.38 -22.91 24.77
C ASN A 29 -23.84 -22.80 24.88
N PRO A 30 -23.07 -23.66 24.19
CA PRO A 30 -21.61 -23.62 24.20
C PRO A 30 -21.01 -22.23 23.93
N ALA A 31 -21.53 -21.49 22.96
CA ALA A 31 -21.05 -20.16 22.58
C ALA A 31 -21.18 -19.12 23.71
N ALA A 32 -22.24 -19.18 24.52
CA ALA A 32 -22.46 -18.25 25.64
C ALA A 32 -21.68 -18.62 26.92
N HIS A 33 -21.04 -19.79 26.97
CA HIS A 33 -20.43 -20.35 28.18
C HIS A 33 -18.93 -20.64 28.03
N GLN A 34 -18.23 -19.88 27.16
CA GLN A 34 -16.79 -20.03 26.89
C GLN A 34 -15.89 -19.92 28.14
N LEU A 35 -16.10 -18.89 28.96
CA LEU A 35 -15.35 -18.67 30.21
C LEU A 35 -15.43 -19.89 31.17
N MET A 36 -16.52 -20.63 31.07
CA MET A 36 -16.87 -21.79 31.88
C MET A 36 -16.37 -23.10 31.29
N ALA A 37 -16.16 -23.16 29.96
CA ALA A 37 -15.37 -24.20 29.29
C ALA A 37 -13.87 -24.02 29.53
N TYR A 38 -13.34 -22.79 29.48
CA TYR A 38 -11.95 -22.49 29.84
C TYR A 38 -11.63 -22.97 31.27
N LYS A 39 -12.46 -22.58 32.23
CA LYS A 39 -12.41 -23.03 33.63
C LYS A 39 -12.59 -24.55 33.83
N LEU A 40 -13.09 -25.30 32.84
CA LEU A 40 -13.10 -26.78 32.86
C LEU A 40 -11.75 -27.42 32.51
N ALA A 41 -10.85 -26.65 31.88
CA ALA A 41 -9.62 -27.14 31.28
C ALA A 41 -8.35 -26.64 31.99
N THR A 42 -8.47 -25.51 32.70
CA THR A 42 -7.42 -24.88 33.51
C THR A 42 -7.55 -25.15 35.01
N GLU A 43 -8.55 -25.92 35.44
CA GLU A 43 -8.68 -26.36 36.83
C GLU A 43 -7.40 -27.06 37.31
N GLY A 44 -6.86 -26.63 38.46
CA GLY A 44 -5.60 -27.11 39.01
C GLY A 44 -4.34 -26.55 38.33
N LYS A 45 -4.46 -25.86 37.19
CA LYS A 45 -3.37 -25.19 36.48
C LYS A 45 -3.41 -23.68 36.73
N LYS A 46 -2.82 -23.24 37.84
CA LYS A 46 -2.53 -21.82 38.05
C LYS A 46 -1.26 -21.45 37.28
N GLU A 47 -1.45 -20.78 36.16
CA GLU A 47 -0.35 -20.10 35.45
C GLU A 47 0.04 -18.83 36.22
N ILE A 48 1.31 -18.44 36.17
CA ILE A 48 1.82 -17.22 36.81
C ILE A 48 1.53 -16.05 35.87
N LEU A 49 0.96 -14.96 36.40
CA LEU A 49 0.76 -13.72 35.64
C LEU A 49 2.12 -13.14 35.22
N THR A 50 2.27 -12.80 33.94
CA THR A 50 3.49 -12.19 33.41
C THR A 50 3.20 -10.89 32.66
N THR A 51 4.19 -10.00 32.60
CA THR A 51 4.26 -8.93 31.58
C THR A 51 4.50 -9.53 30.18
N SER A 52 4.34 -8.74 29.13
CA SER A 52 4.43 -9.19 27.72
C SER A 52 5.81 -9.75 27.32
N ASN A 53 6.86 -9.51 28.12
CA ASN A 53 8.19 -10.12 27.96
C ASN A 53 8.39 -11.44 28.74
N GLY A 54 7.35 -11.94 29.42
CA GLY A 54 7.39 -13.19 30.19
C GLY A 54 7.95 -13.08 31.62
N ALA A 55 8.27 -11.89 32.12
CA ALA A 55 8.66 -11.71 33.52
C ALA A 55 7.44 -11.83 34.46
N PRO A 56 7.54 -12.52 35.61
CA PRO A 56 6.43 -12.70 36.54
C PRO A 56 6.04 -11.37 37.22
N VAL A 57 4.73 -11.15 37.36
CA VAL A 57 4.14 -9.96 38.01
C VAL A 57 3.92 -10.25 39.49
N ASP A 58 4.48 -9.41 40.36
CA ASP A 58 4.19 -9.46 41.79
C ASP A 58 2.76 -8.96 42.07
N TYR A 59 2.11 -9.52 43.10
CA TYR A 59 0.76 -9.11 43.48
C TYR A 59 0.66 -7.62 43.82
N SER A 60 1.72 -7.02 44.40
CA SER A 60 1.78 -5.58 44.69
C SER A 60 1.62 -4.73 43.43
N ASP A 61 2.26 -5.11 42.32
CA ASP A 61 2.18 -4.40 41.03
C ASP A 61 0.87 -4.63 40.25
N THR A 62 -0.03 -5.52 40.71
CA THR A 62 -1.36 -5.63 40.09
C THR A 62 -2.30 -4.44 40.37
N ASN A 63 -1.87 -3.50 41.23
CA ASN A 63 -2.66 -2.32 41.60
C ASN A 63 -1.80 -1.04 41.58
N SER A 64 -2.20 -0.06 40.76
CA SER A 64 -1.54 1.25 40.60
C SER A 64 -1.58 2.16 41.84
N LEU A 65 -2.24 1.75 42.92
CA LEU A 65 -2.20 2.43 44.22
C LEU A 65 -1.08 1.94 45.15
N ASN A 66 -0.47 0.79 44.86
CA ASN A 66 0.53 0.14 45.72
C ASN A 66 1.98 0.48 45.34
N SER A 67 2.23 0.88 44.09
CA SER A 67 3.53 1.28 43.56
C SER A 67 3.39 2.55 42.70
N ASN A 68 4.46 3.33 42.51
CA ASN A 68 4.39 4.51 41.65
C ASN A 68 4.00 4.09 40.23
N PHE A 69 2.99 4.74 39.65
CA PHE A 69 2.43 4.39 38.33
C PHE A 69 3.49 4.21 37.22
N LEU A 70 4.54 5.04 37.22
CA LEU A 70 5.64 4.98 36.23
C LEU A 70 6.72 3.91 36.52
N GLN A 71 6.73 3.33 37.72
CA GLN A 71 7.60 2.20 38.09
C GLN A 71 6.89 0.86 37.90
N ASN A 72 5.56 0.86 37.93
CA ASN A 72 4.72 -0.31 37.71
C ASN A 72 4.70 -0.71 36.22
N MET A 73 5.67 -1.53 35.82
CA MET A 73 5.81 -1.99 34.43
C MET A 73 4.60 -2.79 33.94
N TYR A 74 3.87 -3.48 34.83
CA TYR A 74 2.67 -4.24 34.46
C TYR A 74 1.50 -3.32 34.06
N VAL A 75 1.27 -2.24 34.81
CA VAL A 75 0.23 -1.25 34.48
C VAL A 75 0.59 -0.47 33.22
N LEU A 76 1.87 -0.10 33.03
CA LEU A 76 2.33 0.56 31.80
C LEU A 76 2.19 -0.35 30.57
N ASP A 77 2.65 -1.60 30.64
CA ASP A 77 2.50 -2.59 29.58
C ASP A 77 1.02 -2.84 29.27
N SER A 78 0.16 -2.93 30.30
CA SER A 78 -1.28 -3.12 30.15
C SER A 78 -1.95 -1.95 29.42
N ILE A 79 -1.72 -0.69 29.82
CA ILE A 79 -2.38 0.46 29.17
C ILE A 79 -1.84 0.73 27.77
N LEU A 80 -0.52 0.58 27.57
CA LEU A 80 0.10 0.79 26.25
C LEU A 80 -0.31 -0.30 25.24
N ASN A 81 -0.54 -1.54 25.67
CA ASN A 81 -1.15 -2.56 24.82
C ASN A 81 -2.65 -2.31 24.62
N PHE A 82 -3.41 -1.93 25.65
CA PHE A 82 -4.85 -1.63 25.52
C PHE A 82 -5.15 -0.56 24.45
N ASP A 83 -4.42 0.56 24.47
CA ASP A 83 -4.49 1.63 23.46
C ASP A 83 -4.24 1.15 22.01
N ARG A 84 -3.67 -0.05 21.85
CA ARG A 84 -3.19 -0.63 20.59
C ARG A 84 -3.75 -2.04 20.33
N GLU A 85 -4.65 -2.56 21.18
CA GLU A 85 -5.07 -3.97 21.18
C GLU A 85 -5.84 -4.36 19.90
N ARG A 86 -6.46 -3.37 19.25
CA ARG A 86 -7.38 -3.56 18.13
C ARG A 86 -6.72 -3.17 16.83
N ILE A 87 -6.60 -4.15 15.92
CA ILE A 87 -6.48 -3.86 14.50
C ILE A 87 -7.69 -3.07 14.00
N LEU A 88 -7.48 -2.26 12.96
CA LEU A 88 -8.52 -1.47 12.32
C LEU A 88 -9.71 -2.34 11.88
N GLU A 89 -10.93 -1.84 12.03
CA GLU A 89 -12.14 -2.56 11.60
C GLU A 89 -12.16 -2.73 10.07
N ARG A 90 -12.91 -3.73 9.57
CA ARG A 90 -13.07 -3.96 8.14
C ARG A 90 -14.10 -2.97 7.58
N LEU A 91 -13.80 -2.31 6.46
CA LEU A 91 -14.75 -1.39 5.80
C LEU A 91 -16.01 -2.09 5.27
N VAL A 92 -15.90 -3.40 4.99
CA VAL A 92 -16.94 -4.33 4.55
C VAL A 92 -16.65 -5.70 5.16
N HIS A 93 -17.65 -6.57 5.31
CA HIS A 93 -17.48 -7.89 5.95
C HIS A 93 -16.99 -7.83 7.42
N ALA A 94 -17.33 -6.76 8.14
CA ALA A 94 -16.98 -6.55 9.55
C ALA A 94 -17.70 -7.54 10.47
N LYS A 95 -19.03 -7.64 10.37
CA LYS A 95 -19.79 -8.74 11.00
C LYS A 95 -19.52 -10.07 10.29
N GLY A 96 -19.23 -11.12 11.06
CA GLY A 96 -19.01 -12.46 10.51
C GLY A 96 -18.57 -13.50 11.52
N ALA A 97 -18.39 -14.72 11.04
CA ALA A 97 -17.96 -15.89 11.80
C ALA A 97 -16.85 -16.64 11.06
N GLY A 98 -16.01 -17.37 11.78
CA GLY A 98 -14.99 -18.25 11.22
C GLY A 98 -15.10 -19.65 11.79
N ALA A 99 -14.74 -20.66 11.00
CA ALA A 99 -14.69 -22.06 11.41
C ALA A 99 -13.66 -22.84 10.58
N PHE A 100 -13.20 -23.96 11.12
CA PHE A 100 -12.11 -24.77 10.57
C PHE A 100 -12.57 -26.20 10.29
N GLY A 101 -11.88 -26.84 9.35
CA GLY A 101 -12.26 -28.18 8.90
C GLY A 101 -11.31 -28.72 7.86
N TYR A 102 -11.84 -29.60 7.02
CA TYR A 102 -11.14 -30.19 5.90
C TYR A 102 -12.05 -30.29 4.66
N PHE A 103 -11.41 -30.35 3.50
CA PHE A 103 -11.99 -30.77 2.23
C PHE A 103 -11.47 -32.17 1.90
N GLU A 104 -12.35 -33.10 1.56
CA GLU A 104 -12.00 -34.46 1.15
C GLU A 104 -12.48 -34.70 -0.28
N VAL A 105 -11.57 -35.04 -1.20
CA VAL A 105 -11.90 -35.34 -2.60
C VAL A 105 -12.77 -36.60 -2.67
N THR A 106 -13.92 -36.52 -3.33
CA THR A 106 -14.82 -37.67 -3.54
C THR A 106 -14.79 -38.18 -4.97
N ASP A 107 -14.44 -37.32 -5.92
CA ASP A 107 -14.56 -37.57 -7.35
C ASP A 107 -13.31 -37.09 -8.10
N ASP A 108 -12.95 -37.78 -9.19
CA ASP A 108 -11.73 -37.47 -9.95
C ASP A 108 -11.96 -36.34 -10.97
N ILE A 109 -11.27 -35.21 -10.74
CA ILE A 109 -11.21 -34.07 -11.66
C ILE A 109 -9.80 -33.80 -12.21
N THR A 110 -8.85 -34.74 -12.10
CA THR A 110 -7.46 -34.57 -12.59
C THR A 110 -7.39 -34.27 -14.09
N LYS A 111 -8.35 -34.78 -14.86
CA LYS A 111 -8.60 -34.41 -16.28
C LYS A 111 -8.79 -32.91 -16.53
N TYR A 112 -9.20 -32.13 -15.52
CA TYR A 112 -9.42 -30.69 -15.60
C TYR A 112 -8.37 -29.87 -14.85
N CYS A 113 -7.84 -30.38 -13.73
CA CYS A 113 -6.95 -29.61 -12.85
C CYS A 113 -5.85 -30.48 -12.22
N LYS A 114 -4.60 -30.04 -12.29
CA LYS A 114 -3.44 -30.70 -11.65
C LYS A 114 -3.12 -30.25 -10.23
N ALA A 115 -3.84 -29.26 -9.69
CA ALA A 115 -3.55 -28.71 -8.37
C ALA A 115 -3.61 -29.82 -7.31
N LYS A 116 -2.56 -29.95 -6.48
CA LYS A 116 -2.35 -31.18 -5.69
C LYS A 116 -3.48 -31.52 -4.73
N LEU A 117 -4.32 -30.56 -4.32
CA LEU A 117 -5.48 -30.84 -3.47
C LEU A 117 -6.53 -31.76 -4.12
N PHE A 118 -6.56 -31.88 -5.45
CA PHE A 118 -7.49 -32.74 -6.21
C PHE A 118 -6.87 -34.07 -6.70
N GLN A 119 -5.61 -34.35 -6.35
CA GLN A 119 -4.79 -35.39 -7.01
C GLN A 119 -5.33 -36.83 -6.93
N HIS A 120 -6.12 -37.17 -5.90
CA HIS A 120 -6.74 -38.49 -5.77
C HIS A 120 -7.96 -38.46 -4.83
N ILE A 121 -8.92 -39.33 -5.09
CA ILE A 121 -10.09 -39.56 -4.22
C ILE A 121 -9.62 -39.99 -2.83
N GLY A 122 -10.26 -39.45 -1.78
CA GLY A 122 -9.89 -39.62 -0.38
C GLY A 122 -8.77 -38.67 0.09
N LYS A 123 -8.16 -37.85 -0.78
CA LYS A 123 -7.22 -36.82 -0.33
C LYS A 123 -7.92 -35.81 0.55
N SER A 124 -7.38 -35.58 1.75
CA SER A 124 -7.90 -34.61 2.73
C SER A 124 -6.97 -33.39 2.82
N THR A 125 -7.53 -32.19 2.65
CA THR A 125 -6.82 -30.90 2.70
C THR A 125 -7.43 -30.02 3.80
N PRO A 126 -6.65 -29.56 4.80
CA PRO A 126 -7.16 -28.66 5.84
C PRO A 126 -7.65 -27.33 5.27
N LEU A 127 -8.67 -26.73 5.88
CA LEU A 127 -9.21 -25.43 5.46
C LEU A 127 -9.77 -24.58 6.60
N ALA A 128 -9.93 -23.29 6.30
CA ALA A 128 -10.67 -22.31 7.09
C ALA A 128 -11.75 -21.66 6.23
N ILE A 129 -12.94 -21.44 6.80
CA ILE A 129 -14.01 -20.64 6.17
C ILE A 129 -14.30 -19.41 7.02
N ARG A 130 -14.37 -18.24 6.38
CA ARG A 130 -14.97 -17.03 6.96
C ARG A 130 -16.30 -16.74 6.29
N PHE A 131 -17.35 -16.80 7.09
CA PHE A 131 -18.67 -16.28 6.77
C PHE A 131 -18.78 -14.82 7.20
N SER A 132 -19.55 -14.00 6.50
CA SER A 132 -19.67 -12.57 6.82
C SER A 132 -20.89 -11.92 6.19
N LEU A 133 -21.30 -10.77 6.71
CA LEU A 133 -22.32 -9.90 6.11
C LEU A 133 -21.61 -8.73 5.40
N ALA A 134 -21.97 -8.46 4.15
CA ALA A 134 -21.23 -7.48 3.34
C ALA A 134 -21.20 -6.07 3.95
N LEU A 135 -22.28 -5.65 4.64
CA LEU A 135 -22.57 -4.26 5.00
C LEU A 135 -22.77 -4.02 6.50
N GLN A 136 -22.97 -5.07 7.31
CA GLN A 136 -23.13 -4.89 8.75
C GLN A 136 -21.80 -4.53 9.43
N GLU A 137 -21.81 -3.38 10.10
CA GLU A 137 -20.89 -2.98 11.16
C GLU A 137 -20.79 -4.08 12.23
N ARG A 138 -19.68 -4.16 12.96
CA ARG A 138 -19.46 -5.24 13.96
C ARG A 138 -20.58 -5.38 15.02
N GLY A 139 -21.24 -4.27 15.37
CA GLY A 139 -22.39 -4.24 16.28
C GLY A 139 -23.76 -4.56 15.67
N GLY A 140 -23.86 -4.75 14.35
CA GLY A 140 -25.09 -5.09 13.65
C GLY A 140 -25.57 -6.53 13.91
N THR A 141 -26.77 -6.86 13.43
CA THR A 141 -27.31 -8.23 13.51
C THR A 141 -26.86 -9.08 12.30
N ASP A 142 -26.46 -10.33 12.54
CA ASP A 142 -26.15 -11.28 11.46
C ASP A 142 -27.38 -11.81 10.68
N LEU A 143 -28.58 -11.27 10.99
CA LEU A 143 -29.85 -11.49 10.29
C LEU A 143 -30.30 -10.32 9.38
N GLY A 144 -29.41 -9.36 9.07
CA GLY A 144 -29.69 -8.31 8.07
C GLY A 144 -30.03 -8.87 6.68
N ARG A 145 -30.84 -8.16 5.89
CA ARG A 145 -31.17 -8.54 4.50
C ARG A 145 -30.08 -8.03 3.54
N GLU A 146 -29.16 -8.91 3.16
CA GLU A 146 -27.96 -8.60 2.35
C GLU A 146 -27.19 -9.86 1.93
N VAL A 147 -26.20 -9.72 1.06
CA VAL A 147 -25.30 -10.82 0.66
C VAL A 147 -24.47 -11.31 1.84
N ARG A 148 -24.35 -12.63 1.98
CA ARG A 148 -23.39 -13.28 2.85
C ARG A 148 -22.13 -13.65 2.07
N GLY A 149 -20.97 -13.20 2.54
CA GLY A 149 -19.67 -13.66 2.03
C GLY A 149 -19.41 -15.11 2.46
N TYR A 150 -18.98 -15.93 1.51
CA TYR A 150 -18.57 -17.34 1.71
C TYR A 150 -17.12 -17.46 1.21
N ALA A 151 -16.15 -17.29 2.11
CA ALA A 151 -14.73 -17.30 1.74
C ALA A 151 -14.00 -18.50 2.34
N VAL A 152 -13.35 -19.30 1.50
CA VAL A 152 -12.64 -20.54 1.85
C VAL A 152 -11.14 -20.36 1.59
N LYS A 153 -10.30 -20.74 2.57
CA LYS A 153 -8.84 -20.88 2.44
C LYS A 153 -8.47 -22.35 2.58
N PHE A 154 -7.88 -22.93 1.54
CA PHE A 154 -7.32 -24.28 1.56
C PHE A 154 -5.82 -24.21 1.86
N TYR A 155 -5.36 -24.93 2.89
CA TYR A 155 -3.94 -25.02 3.23
C TYR A 155 -3.34 -26.23 2.49
N THR A 156 -2.80 -26.00 1.29
CA THR A 156 -2.26 -27.06 0.41
C THR A 156 -0.76 -27.28 0.62
N GLU A 157 -0.19 -28.34 0.04
CA GLU A 157 1.26 -28.56 0.03
C GLU A 157 2.04 -27.62 -0.92
N GLU A 158 1.33 -26.79 -1.70
CA GLU A 158 1.86 -25.89 -2.75
C GLU A 158 1.71 -24.40 -2.39
N GLY A 159 0.99 -24.09 -1.31
CA GLY A 159 0.61 -22.74 -0.91
C GLY A 159 -0.81 -22.70 -0.32
N ASN A 160 -1.30 -21.50 -0.04
CA ASN A 160 -2.70 -21.30 0.31
C ASN A 160 -3.49 -20.92 -0.95
N TRP A 161 -4.63 -21.58 -1.17
CA TRP A 161 -5.58 -21.24 -2.23
C TRP A 161 -6.83 -20.65 -1.59
N ASP A 162 -7.27 -19.47 -2.04
CA ASP A 162 -8.45 -18.78 -1.50
C ASP A 162 -9.55 -18.62 -2.56
N ILE A 163 -10.73 -19.18 -2.33
CA ILE A 163 -11.96 -18.81 -3.05
C ILE A 163 -12.72 -17.80 -2.20
N VAL A 164 -12.97 -16.60 -2.74
CA VAL A 164 -13.70 -15.53 -2.04
C VAL A 164 -15.05 -15.29 -2.72
N GLY A 165 -16.03 -16.08 -2.30
CA GLY A 165 -17.38 -16.16 -2.86
C GLY A 165 -18.48 -15.51 -2.01
N CYS A 166 -19.72 -15.79 -2.39
CA CYS A 166 -20.96 -15.32 -1.77
C CYS A 166 -22.03 -16.42 -1.70
N ASN A 167 -23.11 -16.22 -0.93
CA ASN A 167 -24.22 -17.19 -0.83
C ASN A 167 -25.23 -17.13 -1.99
N ILE A 168 -24.99 -16.26 -2.97
CA ILE A 168 -25.81 -16.06 -4.16
C ILE A 168 -24.94 -16.41 -5.39
N PRO A 169 -25.47 -17.11 -6.41
CA PRO A 169 -24.68 -17.63 -7.53
C PRO A 169 -24.38 -16.61 -8.65
N VAL A 170 -24.66 -15.33 -8.43
CA VAL A 170 -24.25 -14.19 -9.26
C VAL A 170 -23.65 -13.10 -8.38
N TYR A 171 -23.32 -11.94 -8.97
CA TYR A 171 -22.69 -10.84 -8.27
C TYR A 171 -23.11 -9.49 -8.87
N PHE A 172 -22.87 -8.40 -8.16
CA PHE A 172 -23.45 -7.08 -8.47
C PHE A 172 -23.02 -6.45 -9.81
N TYR A 173 -21.72 -6.50 -10.15
CA TYR A 173 -21.14 -5.76 -11.28
C TYR A 173 -19.97 -6.52 -11.91
N LYS A 174 -19.77 -6.34 -13.22
CA LYS A 174 -18.59 -6.86 -13.96
C LYS A 174 -17.34 -5.98 -13.81
N ASP A 175 -17.51 -4.74 -13.33
CA ASP A 175 -16.44 -3.79 -13.05
C ASP A 175 -16.39 -3.44 -11.56
N GLY A 176 -15.21 -3.60 -10.95
CA GLY A 176 -14.99 -3.35 -9.53
C GLY A 176 -15.17 -1.87 -9.12
N GLN A 177 -15.03 -0.93 -10.05
CA GLN A 177 -15.21 0.50 -9.77
C GLN A 177 -16.64 0.82 -9.28
N TYR A 178 -17.65 0.09 -9.76
CA TYR A 178 -19.04 0.27 -9.31
C TYR A 178 -19.31 -0.29 -7.91
N ILE A 179 -18.49 -1.21 -7.41
CA ILE A 179 -18.61 -1.72 -6.03
C ILE A 179 -18.29 -0.61 -5.03
N VAL A 180 -17.31 0.26 -5.32
CA VAL A 180 -17.01 1.43 -4.48
C VAL A 180 -18.22 2.36 -4.40
N GLY A 181 -18.87 2.61 -5.54
CA GLY A 181 -20.12 3.37 -5.61
C GLY A 181 -21.24 2.72 -4.79
N LEU A 182 -21.43 1.40 -4.92
CA LEU A 182 -22.45 0.66 -4.17
C LEU A 182 -22.23 0.73 -2.66
N ILE A 183 -21.00 0.50 -2.19
CA ILE A 183 -20.69 0.57 -0.75
C ILE A 183 -20.89 1.99 -0.22
N HIS A 184 -20.66 3.04 -1.03
CA HIS A 184 -20.98 4.41 -0.63
C HIS A 184 -22.49 4.70 -0.60
N ALA A 185 -23.28 4.15 -1.52
CA ALA A 185 -24.75 4.23 -1.51
C ALA A 185 -25.39 3.45 -0.34
N LEU A 186 -24.67 2.46 0.22
CA LEU A 186 -25.09 1.64 1.36
C LEU A 186 -24.53 2.10 2.72
N LYS A 187 -23.53 2.99 2.73
CA LYS A 187 -23.02 3.66 3.93
C LYS A 187 -24.10 4.51 4.60
N ARG A 188 -23.85 4.90 5.85
CA ARG A 188 -24.62 5.95 6.52
C ARG A 188 -24.43 7.29 5.80
N ASN A 189 -25.51 8.04 5.65
CA ASN A 189 -25.50 9.40 5.13
C ASN A 189 -24.65 10.30 6.06
N PRO A 190 -23.68 11.07 5.53
CA PRO A 190 -22.69 11.79 6.35
C PRO A 190 -23.28 12.94 7.18
N VAL A 191 -24.50 13.41 6.85
CA VAL A 191 -25.18 14.50 7.59
C VAL A 191 -26.03 13.95 8.74
N THR A 192 -26.66 12.79 8.56
CA THR A 192 -27.65 12.25 9.52
C THR A 192 -27.17 11.05 10.33
N GLY A 193 -26.13 10.34 9.86
CA GLY A 193 -25.68 9.08 10.46
C GLY A 193 -26.63 7.90 10.23
N LEU A 194 -27.68 8.05 9.41
CA LEU A 194 -28.68 7.02 9.13
C LEU A 194 -28.42 6.33 7.78
N ARG A 195 -28.93 5.11 7.58
CA ARG A 195 -28.94 4.46 6.24
C ARG A 195 -29.89 5.21 5.32
N ASP A 196 -29.48 5.39 4.06
CA ASP A 196 -30.24 6.12 3.05
C ASP A 196 -30.72 5.18 1.94
N TYR A 197 -32.00 4.82 1.97
CA TYR A 197 -32.58 3.94 0.96
C TYR A 197 -32.78 4.63 -0.39
N ASN A 198 -32.87 5.97 -0.43
CA ASN A 198 -32.95 6.69 -1.70
C ASN A 198 -31.62 6.59 -2.44
N ALA A 199 -30.49 6.71 -1.72
CA ALA A 199 -29.16 6.51 -2.27
C ALA A 199 -28.97 5.11 -2.89
N LEU A 200 -29.42 4.07 -2.17
CA LEU A 200 -29.39 2.70 -2.68
C LEU A 200 -30.21 2.53 -3.97
N PHE A 201 -31.49 2.91 -3.96
CA PHE A 201 -32.37 2.69 -5.12
C PHE A 201 -32.00 3.55 -6.32
N ASP A 202 -31.54 4.80 -6.11
CA ASP A 202 -31.05 5.67 -7.19
C ASP A 202 -29.81 5.06 -7.89
N PHE A 203 -28.87 4.52 -7.12
CA PHE A 203 -27.70 3.84 -7.68
C PHE A 203 -28.08 2.58 -8.48
N ILE A 204 -29.01 1.76 -7.97
CA ILE A 204 -29.52 0.56 -8.66
C ILE A 204 -30.21 0.94 -9.99
N LEU A 205 -31.07 1.97 -9.99
CA LEU A 205 -31.78 2.42 -11.19
C LEU A 205 -30.83 2.89 -12.30
N HIS A 206 -29.69 3.49 -11.94
CA HIS A 206 -28.64 3.86 -12.89
C HIS A 206 -27.72 2.70 -13.29
N ARG A 207 -27.79 1.54 -12.62
CA ARG A 207 -26.96 0.35 -12.89
C ARG A 207 -27.79 -0.95 -12.87
N PRO A 208 -28.69 -1.13 -13.87
CA PRO A 208 -29.63 -2.24 -13.92
C PRO A 208 -28.98 -3.63 -14.05
N GLU A 209 -27.68 -3.73 -14.41
CA GLU A 209 -26.92 -4.99 -14.37
C GLU A 209 -26.95 -5.66 -12.97
N SER A 210 -27.03 -4.86 -11.91
CA SER A 210 -27.12 -5.36 -10.52
C SER A 210 -28.49 -5.90 -10.11
N LEU A 211 -29.54 -5.67 -10.90
CA LEU A 211 -30.91 -6.06 -10.54
C LEU A 211 -31.05 -7.56 -10.29
N HIS A 212 -30.28 -8.40 -11.00
CA HIS A 212 -30.32 -9.85 -10.79
C HIS A 212 -29.88 -10.23 -9.37
N GLU A 213 -28.74 -9.71 -8.90
CA GLU A 213 -28.24 -9.91 -7.53
C GLU A 213 -29.20 -9.30 -6.49
N PHE A 214 -29.74 -8.10 -6.75
CA PHE A 214 -30.72 -7.49 -5.85
C PHE A 214 -32.03 -8.27 -5.75
N LEU A 215 -32.53 -8.89 -6.82
CA LEU A 215 -33.70 -9.76 -6.78
C LEU A 215 -33.46 -10.98 -5.88
N TRP A 216 -32.27 -11.57 -5.89
CA TRP A 216 -31.90 -12.62 -4.93
C TRP A 216 -31.81 -12.09 -3.48
N ILE A 217 -31.25 -10.89 -3.26
CA ILE A 217 -31.18 -10.25 -1.93
C ILE A 217 -32.57 -9.90 -1.38
N PHE A 218 -33.53 -9.53 -2.22
CA PHE A 218 -34.91 -9.25 -1.82
C PHE A 218 -35.80 -10.51 -1.73
N SER A 219 -35.42 -11.62 -2.37
CA SER A 219 -35.96 -12.96 -2.10
C SER A 219 -35.54 -13.48 -0.71
N ASP A 220 -36.14 -14.55 -0.20
CA ASP A 220 -35.80 -15.08 1.12
C ASP A 220 -34.32 -15.49 1.29
N ILE A 221 -33.60 -15.79 0.20
CA ILE A 221 -32.15 -16.11 0.22
C ILE A 221 -31.27 -14.95 0.75
N GLY A 222 -31.77 -13.72 0.77
CA GLY A 222 -31.13 -12.59 1.45
C GLY A 222 -31.12 -12.65 2.98
N ILE A 223 -31.84 -13.60 3.60
CA ILE A 223 -31.86 -13.86 5.05
C ILE A 223 -31.80 -15.38 5.33
N PRO A 224 -30.62 -16.02 5.21
CA PRO A 224 -30.46 -17.44 5.49
C PRO A 224 -30.62 -17.78 6.98
N ASP A 225 -31.12 -18.99 7.26
CA ASP A 225 -31.33 -19.56 8.61
C ASP A 225 -30.00 -20.05 9.22
N GLY A 226 -29.10 -19.11 9.48
CA GLY A 226 -27.73 -19.40 9.93
C GLY A 226 -26.80 -19.85 8.80
N TYR A 227 -25.48 -19.74 9.04
CA TYR A 227 -24.48 -19.95 7.99
C TYR A 227 -24.42 -21.39 7.45
N ARG A 228 -24.90 -22.41 8.20
CA ARG A 228 -24.93 -23.81 7.73
C ARG A 228 -26.04 -24.10 6.72
N HIS A 229 -27.08 -23.27 6.66
CA HIS A 229 -28.25 -23.49 5.80
C HIS A 229 -28.23 -22.62 4.53
N MET A 230 -27.04 -22.16 4.11
CA MET A 230 -26.82 -21.52 2.82
C MET A 230 -25.72 -22.24 2.03
N SER A 231 -25.87 -22.27 0.70
CA SER A 231 -24.78 -22.62 -0.21
C SER A 231 -23.78 -21.47 -0.33
N GLY A 232 -22.62 -21.74 -0.91
CA GLY A 232 -21.63 -20.75 -1.33
C GLY A 232 -21.26 -20.92 -2.80
N PHE A 233 -20.89 -19.83 -3.47
CA PHE A 233 -20.58 -19.81 -4.90
C PHE A 233 -19.35 -18.94 -5.17
N SER A 234 -18.46 -19.39 -6.06
CA SER A 234 -17.37 -18.54 -6.55
C SER A 234 -17.94 -17.43 -7.45
N VAL A 235 -17.66 -16.17 -7.11
CA VAL A 235 -17.97 -15.01 -7.97
C VAL A 235 -17.35 -15.15 -9.37
N HIS A 236 -16.20 -15.80 -9.47
CA HIS A 236 -15.37 -15.87 -10.67
C HIS A 236 -15.40 -17.26 -11.33
N THR A 237 -15.39 -17.26 -12.66
CA THR A 237 -15.02 -18.44 -13.46
C THR A 237 -13.49 -18.57 -13.45
N TYR A 238 -12.94 -19.59 -12.81
CA TYR A 238 -11.49 -19.84 -12.80
C TYR A 238 -11.05 -20.63 -14.04
N GLU A 239 -9.80 -20.47 -14.47
CA GLU A 239 -9.16 -21.38 -15.43
C GLU A 239 -8.47 -22.50 -14.65
N LEU A 240 -8.81 -23.75 -14.99
CA LEU A 240 -8.20 -24.97 -14.49
C LEU A 240 -7.32 -25.55 -15.60
N VAL A 241 -6.10 -25.96 -15.23
CA VAL A 241 -5.13 -26.52 -16.17
C VAL A 241 -4.72 -27.90 -15.68
N ASN A 242 -4.85 -28.92 -16.53
CA ASN A 242 -4.46 -30.30 -16.20
C ASN A 242 -2.96 -30.57 -16.41
N GLU A 243 -2.53 -31.82 -16.23
CA GLU A 243 -1.12 -32.22 -16.40
C GLU A 243 -0.63 -32.14 -17.86
N HIS A 244 -1.54 -32.25 -18.84
CA HIS A 244 -1.23 -32.07 -20.26
C HIS A 244 -1.15 -30.59 -20.69
N GLY A 245 -1.55 -29.66 -19.82
CA GLY A 245 -1.57 -28.22 -20.12
C GLY A 245 -2.87 -27.72 -20.76
N GLU A 246 -3.95 -28.51 -20.70
CA GLU A 246 -5.23 -28.18 -21.34
C GLU A 246 -6.10 -27.30 -20.41
N SER A 247 -6.49 -26.13 -20.92
CA SER A 247 -7.33 -25.15 -20.20
C SER A 247 -8.82 -25.50 -20.20
N HIS A 248 -9.40 -25.51 -19.01
CA HIS A 248 -10.82 -25.74 -18.74
C HIS A 248 -11.35 -24.62 -17.84
N PHE A 249 -12.46 -23.99 -18.20
CA PHE A 249 -13.02 -22.88 -17.43
C PHE A 249 -14.12 -23.39 -16.50
N ALA A 250 -14.07 -23.03 -15.21
CA ALA A 250 -14.95 -23.61 -14.20
C ALA A 250 -15.49 -22.62 -13.17
N ARG A 251 -16.73 -22.82 -12.74
CA ARG A 251 -17.35 -22.15 -11.58
C ARG A 251 -17.50 -23.13 -10.44
N PHE A 252 -17.13 -22.75 -9.23
CA PHE A 252 -17.18 -23.57 -8.03
C PHE A 252 -18.46 -23.32 -7.21
N HIS A 253 -19.18 -24.40 -6.90
CA HIS A 253 -20.44 -24.39 -6.16
C HIS A 253 -20.29 -25.23 -4.89
N PHE A 254 -20.54 -24.64 -3.72
CA PHE A 254 -20.50 -25.31 -2.41
C PHE A 254 -21.94 -25.46 -1.91
N ILE A 255 -22.57 -26.60 -2.19
CA ILE A 255 -23.98 -26.83 -1.87
C ILE A 255 -24.10 -27.39 -0.45
N THR A 256 -24.92 -26.77 0.40
CA THR A 256 -25.12 -27.24 1.79
C THR A 256 -25.82 -28.59 1.83
N ASP A 257 -25.19 -29.56 2.51
CA ASP A 257 -25.79 -30.88 2.74
C ASP A 257 -26.87 -30.85 3.84
N GLN A 258 -27.10 -29.70 4.47
CA GLN A 258 -28.11 -29.50 5.53
C GLN A 258 -29.45 -28.97 4.99
N GLY A 259 -29.54 -28.76 3.67
CA GLY A 259 -30.66 -28.13 3.00
C GLY A 259 -30.66 -26.60 3.17
N ILE A 260 -31.07 -25.90 2.11
CA ILE A 260 -31.21 -24.43 2.12
C ILE A 260 -32.43 -24.05 2.97
N LYS A 261 -32.26 -23.09 3.88
CA LYS A 261 -33.34 -22.53 4.71
C LYS A 261 -33.13 -21.03 4.91
N ASN A 262 -34.23 -20.31 5.05
CA ASN A 262 -34.27 -18.86 5.18
C ASN A 262 -35.27 -18.43 6.26
N ILE A 263 -35.13 -17.22 6.79
CA ILE A 263 -35.98 -16.66 7.84
C ILE A 263 -36.84 -15.51 7.28
N PRO A 264 -38.19 -15.56 7.39
CA PRO A 264 -39.07 -14.46 6.99
C PRO A 264 -38.74 -13.15 7.71
N SER A 265 -38.79 -12.02 7.00
CA SER A 265 -38.25 -10.73 7.48
C SER A 265 -38.80 -10.27 8.86
N GLN A 266 -40.06 -10.53 9.18
CA GLN A 266 -40.62 -10.19 10.51
C GLN A 266 -39.99 -11.03 11.64
N GLN A 267 -39.79 -12.34 11.40
CA GLN A 267 -39.12 -13.23 12.34
C GLN A 267 -37.64 -12.85 12.47
N ALA A 268 -36.98 -12.49 11.36
CA ALA A 268 -35.59 -12.04 11.36
C ALA A 268 -35.38 -10.78 12.21
N LEU A 269 -36.30 -9.81 12.14
CA LEU A 269 -36.27 -8.61 13.00
C LEU A 269 -36.46 -8.95 14.48
N GLN A 270 -37.45 -9.79 14.81
CA GLN A 270 -37.71 -10.19 16.21
C GLN A 270 -36.56 -11.02 16.80
N LEU A 271 -35.95 -11.88 16.00
CA LEU A 271 -34.83 -12.73 16.40
C LEU A 271 -33.54 -11.90 16.52
N GLY A 272 -33.21 -11.08 15.52
CA GLY A 272 -32.01 -10.23 15.53
C GLY A 272 -32.00 -9.17 16.64
N ALA A 273 -33.18 -8.74 17.11
CA ALA A 273 -33.32 -7.85 18.27
C ALA A 273 -33.12 -8.56 19.63
N ARG A 274 -33.22 -9.90 19.67
CA ARG A 274 -32.98 -10.74 20.86
C ARG A 274 -31.61 -11.42 20.83
N ASP A 275 -31.12 -11.71 19.63
CA ASP A 275 -29.88 -12.41 19.36
C ASP A 275 -29.23 -11.86 18.06
N PRO A 276 -28.46 -10.76 18.14
CA PRO A 276 -27.79 -10.17 16.97
C PRO A 276 -26.63 -11.02 16.43
N ASP A 277 -26.29 -12.12 17.10
CA ASP A 277 -25.23 -13.07 16.75
C ASP A 277 -25.81 -14.48 16.48
N TYR A 278 -27.07 -14.56 16.05
CA TYR A 278 -27.80 -15.82 15.85
C TYR A 278 -27.06 -16.79 14.90
N ALA A 279 -26.72 -16.35 13.67
CA ALA A 279 -26.07 -17.20 12.68
C ALA A 279 -24.66 -17.65 13.13
N THR A 280 -23.97 -16.77 13.86
CA THR A 280 -22.66 -17.00 14.46
C THR A 280 -22.73 -18.02 15.60
N ARG A 281 -23.71 -17.88 16.49
CA ARG A 281 -24.02 -18.79 17.60
C ARG A 281 -24.47 -20.15 17.12
N ASP A 282 -25.31 -20.20 16.09
CA ASP A 282 -25.82 -21.43 15.51
C ASP A 282 -24.67 -22.29 14.92
N LEU A 283 -23.82 -21.69 14.08
CA LEU A 283 -22.63 -22.35 13.54
C LEU A 283 -21.72 -22.88 14.66
N TYR A 284 -21.41 -22.03 15.64
CA TYR A 284 -20.55 -22.39 16.77
C TYR A 284 -21.13 -23.57 17.56
N ASN A 285 -22.42 -23.50 17.92
CA ASN A 285 -23.09 -24.52 18.72
C ASN A 285 -23.30 -25.83 17.94
N SER A 286 -23.52 -25.77 16.62
CA SER A 286 -23.58 -26.95 15.74
C SER A 286 -22.26 -27.74 15.84
N ILE A 287 -21.13 -27.06 15.60
CA ILE A 287 -19.80 -27.66 15.65
C ILE A 287 -19.48 -28.17 17.06
N ALA A 288 -19.65 -27.34 18.09
CA ALA A 288 -19.35 -27.69 19.49
C ALA A 288 -20.13 -28.93 20.00
N ASN A 289 -21.35 -29.14 19.52
CA ASN A 289 -22.16 -30.31 19.86
C ASN A 289 -21.85 -31.57 19.03
N GLY A 290 -20.89 -31.50 18.10
CA GLY A 290 -20.52 -32.59 17.18
C GLY A 290 -21.44 -32.70 15.95
N SER A 291 -22.34 -31.74 15.73
CA SER A 291 -23.19 -31.65 14.54
C SER A 291 -22.48 -30.83 13.47
N PHE A 292 -21.39 -31.39 12.95
CA PHE A 292 -20.49 -30.76 11.97
C PHE A 292 -21.23 -30.45 10.65
N PRO A 293 -21.39 -29.17 10.26
CA PRO A 293 -21.97 -28.83 8.97
C PRO A 293 -21.01 -29.15 7.83
N SER A 294 -21.58 -29.45 6.66
CA SER A 294 -20.85 -29.90 5.48
C SER A 294 -21.47 -29.42 4.17
N TRP A 295 -20.61 -29.22 3.18
CA TRP A 295 -21.00 -28.78 1.84
C TRP A 295 -20.35 -29.70 0.81
N THR A 296 -21.13 -30.18 -0.14
CA THR A 296 -20.59 -30.86 -1.32
C THR A 296 -20.16 -29.81 -2.35
N MET A 297 -18.89 -29.90 -2.76
CA MET A 297 -18.24 -29.05 -3.75
C MET A 297 -18.45 -29.64 -5.14
N TYR A 298 -18.98 -28.81 -6.04
CA TYR A 298 -19.20 -29.11 -7.45
C TYR A 298 -18.48 -28.08 -8.33
N ILE A 299 -18.24 -28.45 -9.58
CA ILE A 299 -17.89 -27.54 -10.67
C ILE A 299 -18.92 -27.61 -11.80
N GLU A 300 -19.31 -26.45 -12.33
CA GLU A 300 -19.73 -26.35 -13.74
C GLU A 300 -18.44 -26.13 -14.55
N VAL A 301 -18.27 -26.81 -15.69
CA VAL A 301 -17.04 -26.74 -16.50
C VAL A 301 -17.31 -26.58 -18.00
N MET A 302 -16.45 -25.81 -18.66
CA MET A 302 -16.37 -25.64 -20.11
C MET A 302 -14.97 -25.97 -20.62
N THR A 303 -14.87 -26.54 -21.82
CA THR A 303 -13.61 -26.52 -22.59
C THR A 303 -13.38 -25.12 -23.18
N LYS A 304 -12.14 -24.81 -23.58
CA LYS A 304 -11.83 -23.59 -24.33
C LYS A 304 -12.70 -23.41 -25.58
N GLU A 305 -12.92 -24.48 -26.34
CA GLU A 305 -13.79 -24.48 -27.53
C GLU A 305 -15.25 -24.12 -27.18
N GLN A 306 -15.76 -24.56 -26.02
CA GLN A 306 -17.10 -24.22 -25.55
C GLN A 306 -17.22 -22.75 -25.12
N VAL A 307 -16.15 -22.17 -24.58
CA VAL A 307 -16.07 -20.72 -24.30
C VAL A 307 -16.05 -19.91 -25.59
N GLU A 308 -15.25 -20.31 -26.57
CA GLU A 308 -15.15 -19.64 -27.88
C GLU A 308 -16.43 -19.74 -28.72
N LYS A 309 -17.31 -20.70 -28.42
CA LYS A 309 -18.60 -20.93 -29.10
C LYS A 309 -19.83 -20.57 -28.27
N ALA A 310 -19.66 -19.92 -27.11
CA ALA A 310 -20.78 -19.56 -26.23
C ALA A 310 -21.65 -18.44 -26.82
N ASP A 311 -22.97 -18.56 -26.66
CA ASP A 311 -23.99 -17.54 -26.98
C ASP A 311 -24.19 -16.51 -25.84
N PHE A 312 -23.31 -16.53 -24.83
CA PHE A 312 -23.23 -15.62 -23.69
C PHE A 312 -21.77 -15.52 -23.22
N ASP A 313 -21.44 -14.51 -22.41
CA ASP A 313 -20.11 -14.35 -21.81
C ASP A 313 -19.93 -15.29 -20.59
N PRO A 314 -19.04 -16.31 -20.63
CA PRO A 314 -18.85 -17.22 -19.51
C PRO A 314 -18.19 -16.59 -18.28
N PHE A 315 -17.54 -15.44 -18.45
CA PHE A 315 -16.88 -14.66 -17.39
C PHE A 315 -17.82 -13.61 -16.78
N ASP A 316 -19.06 -13.51 -17.28
CA ASP A 316 -20.07 -12.61 -16.72
C ASP A 316 -20.53 -13.07 -15.32
N VAL A 317 -19.99 -12.41 -14.30
CA VAL A 317 -20.33 -12.65 -12.89
C VAL A 317 -21.77 -12.23 -12.52
N THR A 318 -22.44 -11.41 -13.34
CA THR A 318 -23.84 -10.98 -13.12
C THR A 318 -24.86 -12.00 -13.66
N SER A 319 -24.39 -12.98 -14.44
CA SER A 319 -25.22 -13.95 -15.16
C SER A 319 -24.94 -15.39 -14.71
N LEU A 320 -25.97 -16.24 -14.78
CA LEU A 320 -25.82 -17.69 -14.60
C LEU A 320 -25.47 -18.36 -15.93
N TRP A 321 -24.73 -19.46 -15.87
CA TRP A 321 -24.60 -20.36 -17.01
C TRP A 321 -25.94 -21.07 -17.28
N PRO A 322 -26.32 -21.34 -18.55
CA PRO A 322 -27.60 -21.97 -18.87
C PRO A 322 -27.74 -23.37 -18.26
N LYS A 323 -28.61 -23.49 -17.24
CA LYS A 323 -28.86 -24.73 -16.51
C LYS A 323 -29.19 -25.88 -17.48
N GLY A 324 -28.48 -26.99 -17.32
CA GLY A 324 -28.65 -28.19 -18.15
C GLY A 324 -27.74 -28.26 -19.39
N ARG A 325 -27.13 -27.15 -19.84
CA ARG A 325 -26.05 -27.22 -20.85
C ARG A 325 -24.71 -27.64 -20.23
N TYR A 326 -24.45 -27.18 -19.02
CA TYR A 326 -23.24 -27.49 -18.25
C TYR A 326 -23.70 -28.08 -16.91
N PRO A 327 -23.59 -29.41 -16.69
CA PRO A 327 -24.02 -30.04 -15.45
C PRO A 327 -23.02 -29.79 -14.32
N LEU A 328 -23.52 -29.78 -13.08
CA LEU A 328 -22.70 -29.77 -11.87
C LEU A 328 -22.00 -31.13 -11.73
N LEU A 329 -20.69 -31.14 -11.90
CA LEU A 329 -19.83 -32.30 -11.64
C LEU A 329 -19.36 -32.26 -10.18
N PRO A 330 -19.53 -33.32 -9.38
CA PRO A 330 -19.02 -33.36 -8.01
C PRO A 330 -17.48 -33.39 -8.00
N VAL A 331 -16.88 -32.95 -6.89
CA VAL A 331 -15.43 -32.89 -6.68
C VAL A 331 -15.03 -33.44 -5.31
N GLY A 332 -15.74 -33.03 -4.25
CA GLY A 332 -15.40 -33.39 -2.88
C GLY A 332 -16.33 -32.79 -1.85
N LYS A 333 -16.05 -33.06 -0.58
CA LYS A 333 -16.88 -32.65 0.56
C LYS A 333 -16.09 -31.80 1.55
N ILE A 334 -16.57 -30.60 1.83
CA ILE A 334 -16.12 -29.77 2.94
C ILE A 334 -16.84 -30.23 4.21
N VAL A 335 -16.11 -30.41 5.32
CA VAL A 335 -16.68 -30.65 6.66
C VAL A 335 -16.02 -29.71 7.66
N LEU A 336 -16.83 -28.86 8.33
CA LEU A 336 -16.34 -27.97 9.38
C LEU A 336 -16.51 -28.65 10.75
N ASN A 337 -15.39 -29.01 11.36
CA ASN A 337 -15.36 -29.81 12.59
C ASN A 337 -14.64 -29.13 13.78
N LYS A 338 -14.13 -27.91 13.61
CA LYS A 338 -13.44 -27.16 14.65
C LYS A 338 -13.90 -25.69 14.69
N ASN A 339 -14.19 -25.21 15.89
CA ASN A 339 -14.44 -23.80 16.17
C ASN A 339 -13.13 -23.01 16.33
N PRO A 340 -13.13 -21.68 16.17
CA PRO A 340 -12.01 -20.83 16.54
C PRO A 340 -11.72 -20.96 18.04
N THR A 341 -10.43 -21.04 18.39
CA THR A 341 -9.94 -21.06 19.76
C THR A 341 -9.84 -19.64 20.33
N ASN A 342 -9.49 -18.66 19.49
CA ASN A 342 -9.55 -17.24 19.82
C ASN A 342 -10.10 -16.46 18.62
N TYR A 343 -11.28 -15.83 18.75
CA TYR A 343 -11.95 -15.13 17.64
C TYR A 343 -11.08 -14.02 17.01
N PHE A 344 -10.25 -13.33 17.78
CA PHE A 344 -9.39 -12.28 17.23
C PHE A 344 -8.28 -12.86 16.34
N ALA A 345 -7.52 -13.84 16.86
CA ALA A 345 -6.41 -14.47 16.15
C ALA A 345 -6.87 -15.38 14.99
N ASP A 346 -7.94 -16.15 15.20
CA ASP A 346 -8.42 -17.15 14.24
C ASP A 346 -9.42 -16.59 13.21
N VAL A 347 -10.12 -15.48 13.51
CA VAL A 347 -11.19 -14.95 12.64
C VAL A 347 -10.91 -13.51 12.20
N GLU A 348 -10.57 -12.58 13.09
CA GLU A 348 -10.36 -11.18 12.67
C GLU A 348 -9.05 -10.93 11.94
N GLN A 349 -7.99 -11.66 12.30
CA GLN A 349 -6.72 -11.68 11.57
C GLN A 349 -6.75 -12.53 10.29
N LEU A 350 -7.83 -13.28 10.02
CA LEU A 350 -7.95 -14.14 8.83
C LEU A 350 -8.07 -13.31 7.54
N ALA A 351 -7.06 -13.46 6.68
CA ALA A 351 -6.88 -12.79 5.41
C ALA A 351 -7.22 -13.73 4.24
N MET A 352 -8.32 -13.45 3.54
CA MET A 352 -8.76 -14.17 2.34
C MET A 352 -8.57 -13.27 1.12
N ASN A 353 -7.89 -13.70 0.07
CA ASN A 353 -7.68 -12.91 -1.16
C ASN A 353 -7.85 -13.80 -2.41
N PRO A 354 -8.76 -13.50 -3.35
CA PRO A 354 -9.00 -14.36 -4.51
C PRO A 354 -7.79 -14.52 -5.46
N GLY A 355 -6.76 -13.66 -5.33
CA GLY A 355 -5.48 -13.79 -6.03
C GLY A 355 -4.46 -14.74 -5.36
N HIS A 356 -4.77 -15.34 -4.20
CA HIS A 356 -3.99 -16.46 -3.66
C HIS A 356 -4.34 -17.73 -4.44
N LEU A 357 -3.51 -18.06 -5.44
CA LEU A 357 -3.67 -19.16 -6.38
C LEU A 357 -2.58 -20.24 -6.19
N VAL A 358 -2.83 -21.44 -6.73
CA VAL A 358 -1.92 -22.61 -6.70
C VAL A 358 -1.75 -23.19 -8.12
N PRO A 359 -0.66 -23.94 -8.41
CA PRO A 359 -0.39 -24.46 -9.74
C PRO A 359 -1.56 -25.27 -10.32
N GLY A 360 -1.97 -24.97 -11.56
CA GLY A 360 -3.13 -25.59 -12.19
C GLY A 360 -4.46 -24.87 -11.93
N ILE A 361 -4.47 -23.77 -11.18
CA ILE A 361 -5.63 -22.88 -11.00
C ILE A 361 -5.20 -21.44 -11.28
N HIS A 362 -5.82 -20.82 -12.27
CA HIS A 362 -5.50 -19.51 -12.80
C HIS A 362 -6.72 -18.59 -12.69
N GLY A 363 -6.49 -17.30 -12.45
CA GLY A 363 -7.56 -16.30 -12.37
C GLY A 363 -8.10 -15.94 -13.75
N PRO A 364 -9.39 -15.62 -13.89
CA PRO A 364 -9.97 -15.22 -15.18
C PRO A 364 -9.35 -13.94 -15.75
N PRO A 365 -9.55 -13.70 -17.07
CA PRO A 365 -9.27 -12.42 -17.70
C PRO A 365 -10.23 -11.29 -17.28
N ASP A 366 -11.19 -11.54 -16.38
CA ASP A 366 -12.20 -10.57 -15.98
C ASP A 366 -11.62 -9.42 -15.11
N ARG A 367 -12.16 -8.20 -15.30
CA ARG A 367 -11.65 -6.99 -14.64
C ARG A 367 -11.97 -6.93 -13.16
N LEU A 368 -13.06 -7.55 -12.73
CA LEU A 368 -13.42 -7.62 -11.32
C LEU A 368 -12.43 -8.48 -10.54
N PHE A 369 -11.93 -9.59 -11.11
CA PHE A 369 -10.92 -10.44 -10.47
C PHE A 369 -9.65 -9.66 -10.19
N GLN A 370 -9.15 -8.91 -11.19
CA GLN A 370 -7.97 -8.06 -11.07
C GLN A 370 -8.16 -7.00 -9.98
N PHE A 371 -9.31 -6.31 -9.97
CA PHE A 371 -9.68 -5.35 -8.93
C PHE A 371 -9.72 -5.98 -7.53
N ARG A 372 -10.39 -7.13 -7.37
CA ARG A 372 -10.53 -7.81 -6.07
C ARG A 372 -9.21 -8.38 -5.56
N ALA A 373 -8.39 -8.97 -6.43
CA ALA A 373 -7.07 -9.48 -6.04
C ALA A 373 -6.19 -8.37 -5.44
N LEU A 374 -6.23 -7.17 -6.01
CA LEU A 374 -5.55 -5.98 -5.49
C LEU A 374 -6.22 -5.43 -4.22
N ALA A 375 -7.53 -5.15 -4.25
CA ALA A 375 -8.24 -4.48 -3.16
C ALA A 375 -8.21 -5.27 -1.84
N TYR A 376 -8.30 -6.61 -1.91
CA TYR A 376 -8.15 -7.45 -0.72
C TYR A 376 -6.70 -7.45 -0.20
N ARG A 377 -5.68 -7.37 -1.08
CA ARG A 377 -4.25 -7.31 -0.68
C ARG A 377 -3.93 -6.01 0.06
N ASP A 378 -4.36 -4.87 -0.48
CA ASP A 378 -4.20 -3.54 0.13
C ASP A 378 -4.90 -3.47 1.51
N THR A 379 -6.16 -3.88 1.57
CA THR A 379 -6.93 -3.96 2.84
C THR A 379 -6.24 -4.85 3.89
N GLN A 380 -5.55 -5.92 3.48
CA GLN A 380 -4.80 -6.80 4.39
C GLN A 380 -3.48 -6.15 4.84
N ASN A 381 -2.72 -5.54 3.94
CA ASN A 381 -1.53 -4.75 4.29
C ASN A 381 -1.88 -3.65 5.32
N TYR A 382 -2.99 -2.94 5.12
CA TYR A 382 -3.42 -1.84 5.99
C TYR A 382 -3.93 -2.30 7.37
N ARG A 383 -4.71 -3.40 7.43
CA ARG A 383 -5.26 -3.90 8.72
C ARG A 383 -4.30 -4.78 9.52
N LEU A 384 -3.41 -5.52 8.86
CA LEU A 384 -2.64 -6.63 9.45
C LEU A 384 -1.13 -6.50 9.20
N GLY A 385 -0.70 -5.42 8.54
CA GLY A 385 0.69 -5.21 8.13
C GLY A 385 1.09 -6.03 6.91
N VAL A 386 2.20 -5.68 6.27
CA VAL A 386 2.71 -6.37 5.07
C VAL A 386 3.10 -7.83 5.34
N ASN A 387 3.43 -8.16 6.60
CA ASN A 387 3.80 -9.49 7.07
C ASN A 387 2.61 -10.35 7.54
N HIS A 388 1.35 -9.98 7.22
CA HIS A 388 0.16 -10.72 7.65
C HIS A 388 0.12 -12.22 7.26
N ASN A 389 0.87 -12.63 6.22
CA ASN A 389 1.04 -14.04 5.84
C ASN A 389 1.97 -14.85 6.78
N LYS A 390 2.55 -14.20 7.81
CA LYS A 390 3.29 -14.85 8.92
C LYS A 390 2.40 -15.09 10.15
N ILE A 391 1.20 -14.50 10.20
CA ILE A 391 0.21 -14.77 11.25
C ILE A 391 -0.24 -16.24 11.14
N PRO A 392 -0.33 -17.02 12.22
CA PRO A 392 -0.55 -18.48 12.16
C PRO A 392 -1.74 -18.92 11.30
N VAL A 393 -2.88 -18.20 11.36
CA VAL A 393 -4.09 -18.55 10.58
C VAL A 393 -3.96 -18.25 9.07
N ASN A 394 -3.02 -17.39 8.67
CA ASN A 394 -2.75 -17.02 7.28
C ASN A 394 -1.54 -17.76 6.68
N CYS A 395 -0.72 -18.38 7.52
CA CYS A 395 0.55 -18.97 7.12
C CYS A 395 0.34 -20.23 6.25
N PRO A 396 1.00 -20.36 5.08
CA PRO A 396 0.94 -21.58 4.28
C PRO A 396 1.84 -22.67 4.85
N ILE A 397 1.52 -23.94 4.55
CA ILE A 397 2.24 -25.11 5.07
C ILE A 397 3.73 -25.11 4.69
N LYS A 398 4.06 -24.52 3.54
CA LYS A 398 5.43 -24.27 3.08
C LYS A 398 5.52 -22.84 2.53
N ALA A 399 6.49 -22.06 3.01
CA ALA A 399 6.82 -20.75 2.47
C ALA A 399 8.34 -20.57 2.41
N HIS A 400 8.87 -20.40 1.20
CA HIS A 400 10.24 -20.00 0.95
C HIS A 400 10.20 -18.76 0.05
N ASN A 401 10.23 -17.57 0.66
CA ASN A 401 10.25 -16.29 -0.04
C ASN A 401 11.17 -15.30 0.69
N TYR A 402 11.50 -14.20 0.02
CA TYR A 402 12.45 -13.20 0.50
C TYR A 402 11.78 -12.00 1.22
N ASN A 403 10.49 -12.09 1.55
CA ASN A 403 9.75 -11.02 2.20
C ASN A 403 9.98 -11.10 3.73
N ARG A 404 11.09 -10.51 4.19
CA ARG A 404 11.50 -10.52 5.60
C ARG A 404 10.91 -9.33 6.37
N ASP A 405 11.15 -8.12 5.88
CA ASP A 405 10.95 -6.89 6.66
C ASP A 405 9.50 -6.40 6.73
N GLY A 406 9.26 -5.40 7.59
CA GLY A 406 7.98 -4.69 7.72
C GLY A 406 7.08 -5.18 8.86
N VAL A 407 6.07 -4.38 9.20
CA VAL A 407 5.24 -4.55 10.40
C VAL A 407 4.43 -5.84 10.36
N SER A 408 4.75 -6.78 11.26
CA SER A 408 3.90 -7.75 11.98
C SER A 408 4.82 -8.77 12.68
N PRO A 409 4.34 -9.61 13.62
CA PRO A 409 5.20 -10.61 14.27
C PRO A 409 5.89 -11.56 13.28
N VAL A 410 7.22 -11.62 13.33
CA VAL A 410 8.05 -12.45 12.43
C VAL A 410 8.58 -13.66 13.19
N ASN A 411 8.13 -14.86 12.82
CA ASN A 411 8.64 -16.13 13.36
C ASN A 411 9.68 -16.74 12.39
N ASP A 412 10.89 -16.19 12.36
CA ASP A 412 11.87 -16.44 11.28
C ASP A 412 12.67 -17.76 11.41
N ASN A 413 12.48 -18.53 12.49
CA ASN A 413 13.24 -19.76 12.83
C ASN A 413 13.12 -20.94 11.82
N ALA A 414 12.43 -20.76 10.70
CA ALA A 414 12.11 -21.81 9.73
C ALA A 414 13.26 -22.19 8.78
N LEU A 415 13.99 -21.19 8.24
CA LEU A 415 14.88 -21.42 7.09
C LEU A 415 16.12 -22.28 7.40
N LEU A 416 16.76 -22.08 8.55
CA LEU A 416 17.99 -22.78 8.92
C LEU A 416 17.74 -24.11 9.65
N SER A 417 16.51 -24.38 10.09
CA SER A 417 16.17 -25.54 10.93
C SER A 417 15.44 -26.67 10.21
N GLY A 418 15.00 -26.45 8.96
CA GLY A 418 14.16 -27.39 8.22
C GLY A 418 12.75 -27.60 8.80
N LYS A 419 12.36 -26.83 9.83
CA LYS A 419 11.05 -26.92 10.49
C LYS A 419 10.00 -26.06 9.77
N ARG A 420 8.73 -26.46 9.88
CA ARG A 420 7.59 -25.73 9.31
C ARG A 420 7.53 -24.32 9.90
N ALA A 421 7.27 -23.30 9.08
CA ALA A 421 7.25 -21.90 9.51
C ALA A 421 6.15 -21.58 10.53
N CYS A 422 5.00 -22.27 10.40
CA CYS A 422 3.97 -22.43 11.41
C CYS A 422 3.37 -23.84 11.24
N GLU A 423 2.64 -24.32 12.25
CA GLU A 423 1.66 -25.39 12.04
C GLU A 423 0.28 -24.74 11.82
N PRO A 424 -0.46 -25.10 10.74
CA PRO A 424 -1.86 -24.71 10.61
C PRO A 424 -2.69 -25.39 11.72
N PRO A 425 -3.90 -24.88 12.04
CA PRO A 425 -4.76 -25.48 13.05
C PRO A 425 -5.11 -26.93 12.68
N LYS A 426 -4.47 -27.89 13.38
CA LYS A 426 -4.66 -29.33 13.16
C LYS A 426 -6.12 -29.73 13.37
N ALA A 427 -6.79 -30.09 12.28
CA ALA A 427 -8.04 -30.83 12.27
C ALA A 427 -7.75 -32.24 11.74
N THR A 428 -8.15 -33.26 12.50
CA THR A 428 -7.95 -34.68 12.15
C THR A 428 -9.24 -35.47 12.44
N ARG A 429 -9.37 -36.66 11.84
CA ARG A 429 -10.46 -37.60 12.20
C ARG A 429 -10.29 -38.02 13.68
N PRO A 430 -11.32 -37.91 14.53
CA PRO A 430 -11.15 -38.02 15.98
C PRO A 430 -10.93 -39.48 16.43
N GLN A 431 -9.85 -39.71 17.19
CA GLN A 431 -9.69 -40.90 18.01
C GLN A 431 -10.26 -40.68 19.42
N MET A 432 -10.77 -41.73 20.06
CA MET A 432 -11.31 -41.64 21.42
C MET A 432 -10.21 -41.78 22.49
N VAL A 433 -10.09 -40.78 23.35
CA VAL A 433 -9.31 -40.86 24.60
C VAL A 433 -10.14 -40.33 25.76
N ILE A 434 -10.13 -41.02 26.90
CA ILE A 434 -10.91 -40.68 28.10
C ILE A 434 -10.04 -39.91 29.09
N VAL A 435 -10.61 -38.89 29.76
CA VAL A 435 -10.50 -38.61 31.21
C VAL A 435 -11.51 -37.50 31.61
N ALA A 436 -11.89 -37.44 32.89
CA ALA A 436 -12.80 -36.48 33.57
C ALA A 436 -12.01 -35.24 34.10
N HIS A 437 -12.43 -34.36 35.04
CA HIS A 437 -13.40 -33.22 35.01
C HIS A 437 -13.22 -32.17 36.18
N ARG A 438 -14.07 -31.11 36.28
CA ARG A 438 -14.13 -29.94 37.25
C ARG A 438 -13.43 -28.65 36.80
N HIS A 439 -13.85 -27.41 37.11
CA HIS A 439 -14.96 -26.77 37.88
C HIS A 439 -14.73 -25.99 39.22
N SER A 440 -14.28 -24.73 39.06
CA SER A 440 -15.07 -23.47 39.24
C SER A 440 -14.80 -22.57 40.48
N ARG A 441 -15.32 -21.32 40.60
CA ARG A 441 -16.24 -20.49 39.78
C ARG A 441 -15.99 -18.97 40.01
N LEU A 442 -16.63 -18.12 39.21
CA LEU A 442 -16.68 -16.65 39.39
C LEU A 442 -18.07 -16.19 39.86
N GLY A 443 -18.13 -14.97 40.41
CA GLY A 443 -19.32 -14.12 40.42
C GLY A 443 -19.07 -12.77 41.13
N ASN A 444 -19.95 -11.78 41.14
CA ASN A 444 -20.98 -11.27 40.19
C ASN A 444 -21.97 -10.38 41.00
N SER A 445 -21.95 -9.06 40.79
CA SER A 445 -23.06 -8.10 41.04
C SER A 445 -22.59 -6.72 40.52
N GLN A 446 -23.36 -5.91 39.77
CA GLN A 446 -24.65 -5.24 40.05
C GLN A 446 -24.53 -4.14 41.13
N ASN A 447 -25.09 -2.92 41.01
CA ASN A 447 -26.11 -2.38 40.10
C ASN A 447 -26.12 -0.81 40.09
N CYS A 448 -26.59 -0.18 38.99
CA CYS A 448 -27.45 1.05 38.96
C CYS A 448 -26.92 2.41 39.54
N VAL A 449 -27.45 3.63 39.26
CA VAL A 449 -28.39 4.23 38.26
C VAL A 449 -28.31 5.80 38.29
N ASP A 450 -28.86 6.46 37.25
CA ASP A 450 -29.33 7.87 37.13
C ASP A 450 -28.42 9.13 36.97
N ILE A 451 -28.61 9.72 35.77
CA ILE A 451 -28.74 11.14 35.31
C ILE A 451 -29.50 12.07 36.31
N PRO A 452 -29.43 13.45 36.26
CA PRO A 452 -29.70 14.25 35.04
C PRO A 452 -29.18 15.72 34.86
N LEU A 453 -29.24 16.18 33.60
CA LEU A 453 -29.67 17.51 33.08
C LEU A 453 -28.95 18.87 33.34
N ALA A 454 -28.91 19.66 32.23
CA ALA A 454 -29.08 21.14 32.11
C ALA A 454 -27.88 22.10 32.41
N ARG A 455 -27.72 23.28 31.75
CA ARG A 455 -28.48 23.97 30.67
C ARG A 455 -27.62 25.03 29.91
N ASN A 456 -27.42 24.83 28.60
CA ASN A 456 -27.69 25.73 27.45
C ASN A 456 -27.43 27.29 27.48
N ARG A 457 -26.93 27.84 26.33
CA ARG A 457 -27.03 29.25 25.76
C ARG A 457 -26.03 30.36 26.19
N ILE A 458 -25.65 31.41 25.39
CA ILE A 458 -25.65 31.75 23.92
C ILE A 458 -24.74 33.00 23.60
N TYR A 459 -24.29 33.19 22.34
CA TYR A 459 -23.72 34.37 21.59
C TYR A 459 -23.65 35.81 22.25
N ASN A 460 -22.79 36.79 21.89
CA ASN A 460 -22.44 37.34 20.55
C ASN A 460 -21.45 38.57 20.56
N GLY A 461 -20.92 39.01 19.40
CA GLY A 461 -20.34 40.36 19.12
C GLY A 461 -18.80 40.50 19.20
N GLY A 462 -18.09 41.34 18.41
CA GLY A 462 -18.47 42.32 17.36
C GLY A 462 -17.30 42.77 16.45
N ARG A 463 -17.48 43.80 15.59
CA ARG A 463 -16.52 44.29 14.56
C ARG A 463 -15.97 45.71 14.82
N SER A 464 -14.77 46.05 14.31
CA SER A 464 -14.42 47.41 13.79
C SER A 464 -13.19 47.38 12.83
N ARG A 465 -12.78 48.55 12.29
CA ARG A 465 -11.72 48.76 11.25
C ARG A 465 -10.75 49.90 11.67
N LEU A 466 -9.57 49.99 11.03
CA LEU A 466 -8.93 51.18 10.35
C LEU A 466 -7.47 50.79 9.93
N MET A 467 -7.05 51.01 8.66
CA MET A 467 -6.25 52.14 8.10
C MET A 467 -4.85 52.34 8.75
N GLU A 468 -3.74 52.18 7.99
CA GLU A 468 -3.00 53.21 7.19
C GLU A 468 -2.25 54.24 8.09
N GLU A 469 -0.97 54.62 7.87
CA GLU A 469 -0.01 54.45 6.76
C GLU A 469 1.42 54.14 7.29
N ALA A 470 2.39 53.81 6.40
CA ALA A 470 3.76 54.38 6.37
C ALA A 470 4.71 53.63 5.41
N TYR A 471 5.26 54.30 4.39
CA TYR A 471 6.37 53.80 3.56
C TYR A 471 7.55 54.80 3.59
N ARG A 472 8.76 54.33 3.92
CA ARG A 472 10.02 55.07 3.64
C ARG A 472 11.15 54.12 3.23
N ALA A 473 11.85 54.50 2.15
CA ALA A 473 13.20 54.10 1.74
C ALA A 473 13.74 52.75 2.24
N VAL A 474 13.26 51.64 1.67
CA VAL A 474 13.93 50.32 1.79
C VAL A 474 14.97 50.17 0.68
N ASP A 475 16.19 49.70 1.01
CA ASP A 475 17.19 49.29 0.00
C ASP A 475 16.57 48.23 -0.94
N MET A 476 16.53 48.50 -2.25
CA MET A 476 15.95 47.56 -3.22
C MET A 476 16.60 46.16 -3.16
N LYS A 477 17.89 46.06 -2.78
CA LYS A 477 18.55 44.76 -2.62
C LYS A 477 18.13 44.04 -1.34
N LEU A 478 17.69 44.76 -0.32
CA LEU A 478 17.08 44.20 0.89
C LEU A 478 15.65 43.69 0.58
N VAL A 479 14.87 44.43 -0.20
CA VAL A 479 13.53 44.01 -0.67
C VAL A 479 13.61 42.70 -1.46
N VAL A 480 14.59 42.54 -2.35
CA VAL A 480 14.76 41.30 -3.12
C VAL A 480 15.08 40.11 -2.22
N ILE A 481 16.05 40.23 -1.29
CA ILE A 481 16.44 39.12 -0.41
C ILE A 481 15.30 38.73 0.55
N LEU A 482 14.66 39.72 1.19
CA LEU A 482 13.52 39.45 2.09
C LEU A 482 12.30 38.93 1.32
N GLY A 483 12.02 39.46 0.13
CA GLY A 483 10.93 39.00 -0.74
C GLY A 483 11.11 37.55 -1.22
N VAL A 484 12.33 37.15 -1.58
CA VAL A 484 12.68 35.76 -1.94
C VAL A 484 12.56 34.81 -0.74
N LEU A 485 12.78 35.30 0.47
CA LEU A 485 12.55 34.56 1.71
C LEU A 485 11.08 34.64 2.20
N GLY A 486 10.23 35.46 1.58
CA GLY A 486 8.80 35.62 1.93
C GLY A 486 8.50 36.56 3.10
N LEU A 487 9.36 37.55 3.36
CA LEU A 487 9.43 38.31 4.61
C LEU A 487 9.20 39.82 4.39
N ALA A 488 8.56 40.49 5.37
CA ALA A 488 8.43 41.95 5.40
C ALA A 488 9.57 42.58 6.22
N ALA A 489 9.99 43.80 5.87
CA ALA A 489 11.08 44.50 6.54
C ALA A 489 10.61 45.36 7.73
N SER A 490 11.34 45.32 8.83
CA SER A 490 11.30 46.35 9.88
C SER A 490 12.29 47.48 9.58
N SER A 491 12.24 48.57 10.36
CA SER A 491 13.10 49.76 10.20
C SER A 491 14.49 49.62 10.85
N ASP A 492 14.64 48.76 11.85
CA ASP A 492 15.77 48.77 12.80
C ASP A 492 16.61 47.48 12.71
N VAL A 493 16.79 46.98 11.49
CA VAL A 493 17.49 45.73 11.22
C VAL A 493 19.00 45.85 11.47
N ASP A 494 19.54 44.94 12.29
CA ASP A 494 20.97 44.84 12.57
C ASP A 494 21.78 44.50 11.30
N LYS A 495 22.86 45.27 11.09
CA LYS A 495 23.76 45.15 9.93
C LYS A 495 24.61 43.89 9.99
N GLU A 496 24.92 43.37 11.19
CA GLU A 496 25.68 42.13 11.35
C GLU A 496 24.82 40.90 11.04
N ASP A 497 23.56 40.88 11.49
CA ASP A 497 22.57 39.86 11.12
C ASP A 497 22.38 39.80 9.59
N LEU A 498 22.28 40.96 8.91
CA LEU A 498 22.20 41.01 7.44
C LEU A 498 23.50 40.57 6.74
N ALA A 499 24.66 40.90 7.30
CA ALA A 499 25.95 40.47 6.77
C ALA A 499 26.20 38.96 7.00
N ALA A 500 25.64 38.37 8.05
CA ALA A 500 25.60 36.93 8.27
C ALA A 500 24.66 36.24 7.26
N LEU A 501 23.41 36.71 7.16
CA LEU A 501 22.40 36.17 6.24
C LEU A 501 22.90 36.12 4.79
N ARG A 502 23.52 37.20 4.29
CA ARG A 502 24.10 37.29 2.94
C ARG A 502 25.28 36.32 2.68
N ARG A 503 25.93 35.79 3.72
CA ARG A 503 27.06 34.84 3.59
C ARG A 503 26.62 33.38 3.57
N ASN A 504 25.62 33.01 4.37
CA ASN A 504 25.11 31.63 4.42
C ASN A 504 23.62 31.59 4.82
N PRO A 505 22.69 31.84 3.87
CA PRO A 505 21.25 31.88 4.16
C PRO A 505 20.72 30.66 4.91
N ALA A 506 21.22 29.46 4.61
CA ALA A 506 20.82 28.21 5.28
C ALA A 506 21.21 28.19 6.78
N ALA A 507 22.43 28.64 7.12
CA ALA A 507 22.88 28.68 8.51
C ALA A 507 22.21 29.80 9.34
N HIS A 508 21.67 30.82 8.68
CA HIS A 508 21.06 31.99 9.31
C HIS A 508 19.53 32.07 9.10
N GLN A 509 18.87 30.95 8.80
CA GLN A 509 17.42 30.89 8.59
C GLN A 509 16.62 31.42 9.80
N LEU A 510 17.04 31.11 11.03
CA LEU A 510 16.39 31.62 12.25
C LEU A 510 16.57 33.14 12.42
N VAL A 511 17.67 33.71 11.90
CA VAL A 511 17.88 35.17 11.88
C VAL A 511 16.89 35.82 10.90
N ALA A 512 16.70 35.24 9.71
CA ALA A 512 15.68 35.69 8.78
C ALA A 512 14.26 35.62 9.38
N TYR A 513 13.94 34.52 10.09
CA TYR A 513 12.66 34.36 10.78
C TYR A 513 12.46 35.42 11.87
N LYS A 514 13.46 35.68 12.72
CA LYS A 514 13.47 36.76 13.73
C LYS A 514 13.11 38.11 13.10
N LEU A 515 13.81 38.49 12.02
CA LEU A 515 13.60 39.78 11.37
C LEU A 515 12.22 39.94 10.73
N ALA A 516 11.62 38.85 10.24
CA ALA A 516 10.26 38.85 9.66
C ALA A 516 9.12 38.88 10.69
N THR A 517 9.42 38.43 11.91
CA THR A 517 8.46 38.28 13.02
C THR A 517 8.71 39.27 14.16
N GLU A 518 9.52 40.29 13.92
CA GLU A 518 9.82 41.33 14.89
C GLU A 518 8.53 42.00 15.42
N GLY A 519 8.47 42.19 16.74
CA GLY A 519 7.27 42.63 17.47
C GLY A 519 6.17 41.56 17.64
N LYS A 520 6.14 40.49 16.85
CA LYS A 520 5.07 39.47 16.85
C LYS A 520 5.41 38.26 17.73
N LYS A 521 5.51 38.48 19.04
CA LYS A 521 5.64 37.38 20.02
C LYS A 521 4.27 36.82 20.37
N GLU A 522 4.00 35.58 19.98
CA GLU A 522 2.77 34.86 20.29
C GLU A 522 2.84 34.21 21.68
N ILE A 523 1.68 33.90 22.27
CA ILE A 523 1.58 33.20 23.56
C ILE A 523 1.67 31.70 23.31
N LEU A 524 2.50 31.00 24.08
CA LEU A 524 2.63 29.54 24.03
C LEU A 524 1.30 28.87 24.42
N THR A 525 0.84 27.92 23.61
CA THR A 525 -0.37 27.13 23.84
C THR A 525 -0.09 25.63 23.78
N THR A 526 -0.96 24.83 24.40
CA THR A 526 -1.12 23.39 24.10
C THR A 526 -1.83 23.19 22.75
N SER A 527 -1.80 21.98 22.21
CA SER A 527 -2.38 21.60 20.91
C SER A 527 -3.88 21.88 20.76
N ASN A 528 -4.62 22.01 21.87
CA ASN A 528 -6.03 22.42 21.88
C ASN A 528 -6.25 23.95 21.97
N GLY A 529 -5.19 24.75 21.97
CA GLY A 529 -5.23 26.22 22.02
C GLY A 529 -5.29 26.85 23.42
N ALA A 530 -5.23 26.06 24.51
CA ALA A 530 -5.17 26.64 25.85
C ALA A 530 -3.78 27.25 26.15
N PRO A 531 -3.69 28.46 26.73
CA PRO A 531 -2.41 29.11 27.03
C PRO A 531 -1.66 28.40 28.17
N VAL A 532 -0.33 28.36 28.06
CA VAL A 532 0.57 27.70 29.02
C VAL A 532 1.07 28.72 30.06
N ASP A 533 0.90 28.44 31.36
CA ASP A 533 1.52 29.22 32.43
C ASP A 533 3.04 28.97 32.44
N TYR A 534 3.84 30.01 32.71
CA TYR A 534 5.29 29.92 32.82
C TYR A 534 5.74 28.83 33.81
N LYS A 535 4.97 28.58 34.88
CA LYS A 535 5.23 27.49 35.84
C LYS A 535 5.17 26.12 35.19
N ASP A 536 4.25 25.88 34.26
CA ASP A 536 4.10 24.59 33.58
C ASP A 536 5.20 24.33 32.53
N THR A 537 5.95 25.35 32.10
CA THR A 537 7.14 25.11 31.26
C THR A 537 8.30 24.44 32.01
N ASN A 538 8.22 24.33 33.34
CA ASN A 538 9.13 23.53 34.16
C ASN A 538 8.33 22.44 34.89
N SER A 539 8.48 21.19 34.45
CA SER A 539 7.77 20.02 34.98
C SER A 539 8.16 19.60 36.39
N LEU A 540 9.11 20.29 37.05
CA LEU A 540 9.40 20.11 38.48
C LEU A 540 8.49 20.96 39.40
N ASN A 541 7.79 21.97 38.85
CA ASN A 541 6.90 22.83 39.63
C ASN A 541 5.56 22.18 39.99
N ASN A 542 5.16 21.15 39.23
CA ASN A 542 3.88 20.45 39.31
C ASN A 542 4.12 18.94 39.14
N ASN A 543 3.14 18.09 39.44
CA ASN A 543 3.22 16.67 39.06
C ASN A 543 3.22 16.54 37.53
N PHE A 544 4.19 15.83 36.95
CA PHE A 544 4.31 15.63 35.50
C PHE A 544 3.02 15.13 34.84
N LEU A 545 2.29 14.21 35.48
CA LEU A 545 1.02 13.67 34.97
C LEU A 545 -0.18 14.63 35.10
N GLN A 546 -0.01 15.75 35.82
CA GLN A 546 -0.98 16.84 35.92
C GLN A 546 -0.59 18.04 35.04
N ASN A 547 0.66 18.10 34.59
CA ASN A 547 1.15 19.11 33.65
C ASN A 547 0.74 18.74 32.22
N VAL A 548 -0.41 19.28 31.80
CA VAL A 548 -1.01 19.03 30.47
C VAL A 548 -0.05 19.40 29.34
N TYR A 549 0.73 20.48 29.49
CA TYR A 549 1.70 20.92 28.48
C TYR A 549 2.87 19.93 28.32
N ALA A 550 3.41 19.40 29.41
CA ALA A 550 4.48 18.41 29.37
C ALA A 550 4.03 17.10 28.70
N LEU A 551 2.80 16.65 28.99
CA LEU A 551 2.20 15.47 28.35
C LEU A 551 1.95 15.69 26.85
N ASP A 552 1.31 16.80 26.48
CA ASP A 552 0.97 17.15 25.10
C ASP A 552 2.23 17.27 24.21
N SER A 553 3.25 17.97 24.71
CA SER A 553 4.54 18.14 24.03
C SER A 553 5.29 16.81 23.85
N MET A 554 5.40 15.99 24.89
CA MET A 554 6.06 14.68 24.82
C MET A 554 5.34 13.72 23.87
N LEU A 555 4.01 13.61 23.98
CA LEU A 555 3.22 12.72 23.14
C LEU A 555 3.22 13.15 21.66
N HIS A 556 3.40 14.44 21.35
CA HIS A 556 3.64 14.89 19.98
C HIS A 556 5.06 14.55 19.51
N PHE A 557 6.09 14.79 20.33
CA PHE A 557 7.49 14.48 20.02
C PHE A 557 7.71 13.01 19.60
N ASP A 558 7.12 12.07 20.36
CA ASP A 558 7.13 10.62 20.07
C ASP A 558 6.56 10.27 18.68
N ARG A 559 5.83 11.19 18.04
CA ARG A 559 5.06 10.99 16.81
C ARG A 559 5.50 11.87 15.63
N GLU A 560 6.57 12.66 15.77
CA GLU A 560 7.12 13.49 14.68
C GLU A 560 7.67 12.69 13.47
N ARG A 561 7.85 11.37 13.61
CA ARG A 561 8.55 10.54 12.62
C ARG A 561 7.57 9.64 11.87
N ILE A 562 7.12 10.10 10.70
CA ILE A 562 6.55 9.21 9.68
C ILE A 562 7.65 8.31 9.07
N PRO A 563 7.32 7.19 8.42
CA PRO A 563 8.28 6.41 7.67
C PRO A 563 8.94 7.26 6.56
N GLU A 564 10.23 7.03 6.30
CA GLU A 564 10.88 7.59 5.12
C GLU A 564 10.44 6.87 3.83
N ARG A 565 10.81 7.41 2.66
CA ARG A 565 10.54 6.74 1.38
C ARG A 565 11.49 5.54 1.25
N LEU A 566 10.97 4.35 0.94
CA LEU A 566 11.76 3.10 0.83
C LEU A 566 13.01 3.26 -0.07
N VAL A 567 12.84 4.03 -1.15
CA VAL A 567 13.89 4.55 -2.04
C VAL A 567 13.71 6.06 -2.15
N HIS A 568 14.77 6.80 -2.48
CA HIS A 568 14.74 8.26 -2.56
C HIS A 568 14.43 8.97 -1.21
N ALA A 569 14.87 8.40 -0.08
CA ALA A 569 14.69 9.00 1.25
C ALA A 569 15.48 10.32 1.39
N LYS A 570 16.80 10.30 1.26
CA LYS A 570 17.62 11.52 1.19
C LYS A 570 17.24 12.37 -0.02
N GLY A 571 17.15 13.69 0.15
CA GLY A 571 16.88 14.61 -0.94
C GLY A 571 16.58 16.05 -0.51
N ALA A 572 16.30 16.90 -1.50
CA ALA A 572 15.95 18.31 -1.33
C ALA A 572 14.76 18.67 -2.22
N GLY A 573 14.00 19.70 -1.85
CA GLY A 573 12.86 20.17 -2.65
C GLY A 573 12.79 21.69 -2.70
N ALA A 574 12.19 22.20 -3.77
CA ALA A 574 12.00 23.62 -4.04
C ALA A 574 10.80 23.86 -4.95
N PHE A 575 10.35 25.12 -5.01
CA PHE A 575 9.20 25.56 -5.78
C PHE A 575 9.59 26.57 -6.85
N GLY A 576 8.72 26.71 -7.84
CA GLY A 576 8.98 27.57 -8.98
C GLY A 576 7.84 27.55 -10.00
N TYR A 577 8.19 27.82 -11.25
CA TYR A 577 7.28 27.76 -12.38
C TYR A 577 7.92 27.09 -13.59
N PHE A 578 7.07 26.56 -14.45
CA PHE A 578 7.39 26.21 -15.83
C PHE A 578 6.77 27.26 -16.76
N GLU A 579 7.55 27.73 -17.73
CA GLU A 579 7.15 28.71 -18.75
C GLU A 579 7.26 28.08 -20.14
N VAL A 580 6.19 28.14 -20.94
CA VAL A 580 6.21 27.69 -22.34
C VAL A 580 7.00 28.69 -23.19
N THR A 581 8.03 28.23 -23.89
CA THR A 581 8.83 29.08 -24.79
C THR A 581 8.61 28.74 -26.27
N HIS A 582 8.09 27.55 -26.58
CA HIS A 582 7.88 27.06 -27.95
C HIS A 582 6.54 26.33 -28.07
N ASP A 583 5.91 26.42 -29.25
CA ASP A 583 4.62 25.78 -29.52
C ASP A 583 4.78 24.28 -29.83
N ILE A 584 4.15 23.44 -28.99
CA ILE A 584 4.04 21.99 -29.19
C ILE A 584 2.58 21.51 -29.26
N THR A 585 1.60 22.40 -29.45
CA THR A 585 0.16 22.09 -29.49
C THR A 585 -0.20 21.06 -30.57
N LYS A 586 0.55 21.05 -31.69
CA LYS A 586 0.54 20.01 -32.73
C LYS A 586 0.74 18.57 -32.20
N TYR A 587 1.41 18.41 -31.06
CA TYR A 587 1.70 17.11 -30.43
C TYR A 587 0.83 16.85 -29.18
N CYS A 588 0.51 17.88 -28.40
CA CYS A 588 -0.14 17.72 -27.10
C CYS A 588 -1.15 18.84 -26.79
N LYS A 589 -2.38 18.47 -26.41
CA LYS A 589 -3.44 19.40 -25.96
C LYS A 589 -3.43 19.73 -24.46
N ALA A 590 -2.42 19.28 -23.71
CA ALA A 590 -2.38 19.53 -22.27
C ALA A 590 -2.24 21.02 -21.98
N LYS A 591 -3.13 21.57 -21.15
CA LYS A 591 -3.30 23.03 -20.99
C LYS A 591 -2.05 23.78 -20.57
N LEU A 592 -1.09 23.14 -19.91
CA LEU A 592 0.17 23.78 -19.54
C LEU A 592 1.05 24.16 -20.75
N PHE A 593 0.82 23.57 -21.93
CA PHE A 593 1.53 23.87 -23.18
C PHE A 593 0.73 24.76 -24.16
N GLN A 594 -0.44 25.27 -23.75
CA GLN A 594 -1.46 25.85 -24.65
C GLN A 594 -1.00 27.08 -25.46
N HIS A 595 -0.07 27.88 -24.93
CA HIS A 595 0.48 29.05 -25.61
C HIS A 595 1.84 29.44 -25.03
N ILE A 596 2.70 30.02 -25.87
CA ILE A 596 3.99 30.60 -25.47
C ILE A 596 3.75 31.73 -24.46
N GLY A 597 4.61 31.82 -23.44
CA GLY A 597 4.46 32.73 -22.29
C GLY A 597 3.51 32.24 -21.20
N LYS A 598 2.80 31.10 -21.38
CA LYS A 598 2.04 30.51 -20.29
C LYS A 598 2.99 30.05 -19.18
N THR A 599 2.73 30.50 -17.95
CA THR A 599 3.38 29.98 -16.75
C THR A 599 2.47 28.99 -16.01
N THR A 600 3.07 27.95 -15.42
CA THR A 600 2.40 26.93 -14.61
C THR A 600 3.21 26.72 -13.32
N PRO A 601 2.64 26.89 -12.12
CA PRO A 601 3.35 26.64 -10.87
C PRO A 601 3.82 25.19 -10.75
N LEU A 602 4.97 24.97 -10.11
CA LEU A 602 5.50 23.63 -9.87
C LEU A 602 6.24 23.47 -8.54
N ALA A 603 6.38 22.20 -8.14
CA ALA A 603 7.28 21.73 -7.11
C ALA A 603 8.26 20.72 -7.72
N ILE A 604 9.53 20.75 -7.30
CA ILE A 604 10.53 19.74 -7.65
C ILE A 604 11.11 19.12 -6.38
N ARG A 605 11.37 17.81 -6.43
CA ARG A 605 12.16 17.10 -5.44
C ARG A 605 13.30 16.34 -6.10
N PHE A 606 14.52 16.67 -5.69
CA PHE A 606 15.74 15.93 -5.99
C PHE A 606 16.04 14.94 -4.86
N SER A 607 16.77 13.86 -5.14
CA SER A 607 17.03 12.79 -4.14
C SER A 607 18.11 11.80 -4.56
N LEU A 608 18.61 11.01 -3.61
CA LEU A 608 19.50 9.86 -3.87
C LEU A 608 18.73 8.55 -3.69
N ALA A 609 18.85 7.61 -4.63
CA ALA A 609 17.97 6.44 -4.71
C ALA A 609 18.02 5.51 -3.48
N LEU A 610 19.18 5.32 -2.86
CA LEU A 610 19.45 4.27 -1.86
C LEU A 610 19.65 4.80 -0.44
N GLN A 611 20.27 5.98 -0.31
CA GLN A 611 20.55 6.63 0.98
C GLN A 611 19.27 6.78 1.82
N GLU A 612 19.33 6.31 3.07
CA GLU A 612 18.38 6.67 4.11
C GLU A 612 18.43 8.19 4.39
N ARG A 613 17.44 8.76 5.08
CA ARG A 613 17.31 10.22 5.29
C ARG A 613 18.57 10.86 5.94
N GLY A 614 19.30 10.10 6.76
CA GLY A 614 20.57 10.54 7.38
C GLY A 614 21.84 10.30 6.55
N GLY A 615 21.73 9.78 5.32
CA GLY A 615 22.85 9.53 4.42
C GLY A 615 23.46 10.82 3.82
N THR A 616 24.45 10.67 2.96
CA THR A 616 25.17 11.80 2.33
C THR A 616 24.63 12.12 0.94
N ASP A 617 24.46 13.41 0.62
CA ASP A 617 24.08 13.91 -0.72
C ASP A 617 25.12 13.55 -1.82
N LEU A 618 26.30 13.07 -1.43
CA LEU A 618 27.44 12.78 -2.31
C LEU A 618 27.69 11.28 -2.54
N GLY A 619 26.68 10.44 -2.27
CA GLY A 619 26.71 9.02 -2.66
C GLY A 619 26.83 8.82 -4.18
N ARG A 620 27.44 7.70 -4.60
CA ARG A 620 27.52 7.26 -6.01
C ARG A 620 26.30 6.43 -6.36
N GLU A 621 25.30 7.05 -6.95
CA GLU A 621 23.98 6.46 -7.23
C GLU A 621 23.11 7.40 -8.08
N VAL A 622 22.02 6.88 -8.67
CA VAL A 622 21.04 7.67 -9.44
C VAL A 622 20.48 8.81 -8.59
N ARG A 623 20.42 10.01 -9.15
CA ARG A 623 19.67 11.13 -8.58
C ARG A 623 18.26 11.13 -9.14
N GLY A 624 17.26 11.08 -8.25
CA GLY A 624 15.86 11.27 -8.65
C GLY A 624 15.62 12.73 -9.04
N TYR A 625 14.90 12.95 -10.14
CA TYR A 625 14.48 14.27 -10.64
C TYR A 625 12.95 14.24 -10.78
N ALA A 626 12.23 14.58 -9.71
CA ALA A 626 10.77 14.48 -9.70
C ALA A 626 10.12 15.87 -9.76
N VAL A 627 9.21 16.08 -10.72
CA VAL A 627 8.49 17.35 -10.97
C VAL A 627 6.99 17.14 -10.79
N LYS A 628 6.31 18.09 -10.13
CA LYS A 628 4.84 18.21 -10.05
C LYS A 628 4.43 19.56 -10.63
N PHE A 629 3.66 19.56 -11.70
CA PHE A 629 3.05 20.74 -12.29
C PHE A 629 1.62 20.88 -11.78
N TYR A 630 1.28 22.01 -11.16
CA TYR A 630 -0.07 22.29 -10.69
C TYR A 630 -0.88 22.91 -11.85
N THR A 631 -1.52 22.07 -12.68
CA THR A 631 -2.28 22.52 -13.87
C THR A 631 -3.76 22.73 -13.57
N GLU A 632 -4.48 23.42 -14.46
CA GLU A 632 -5.93 23.64 -14.31
C GLU A 632 -6.78 22.37 -14.43
N ASP A 633 -6.24 21.30 -15.05
CA ASP A 633 -6.88 19.99 -15.17
C ASP A 633 -6.39 18.98 -14.12
N GLY A 634 -5.63 19.45 -13.11
CA GLY A 634 -5.07 18.63 -12.04
C GLY A 634 -3.55 18.65 -12.00
N ASN A 635 -2.97 17.87 -11.09
CA ASN A 635 -1.52 17.76 -10.97
C ASN A 635 -0.99 16.78 -12.02
N TRP A 636 0.04 17.20 -12.77
CA TRP A 636 0.83 16.30 -13.61
C TRP A 636 2.18 16.03 -12.93
N ASP A 637 2.52 14.78 -12.70
CA ASP A 637 3.78 14.40 -12.04
C ASP A 637 4.69 13.60 -12.99
N ILE A 638 5.93 14.08 -13.19
CA ILE A 638 7.01 13.29 -13.79
C ILE A 638 7.94 12.82 -12.67
N ALA A 639 7.97 11.52 -12.41
CA ALA A 639 8.94 10.90 -11.52
C ALA A 639 10.17 10.43 -12.32
N GLY A 640 11.06 11.36 -12.67
CA GLY A 640 12.25 11.14 -13.49
C GLY A 640 13.54 10.86 -12.69
N GLY A 641 14.66 10.80 -13.41
CA GLY A 641 16.02 10.65 -12.88
C GLY A 641 17.03 11.55 -13.60
N ASN A 642 18.29 11.59 -13.16
CA ASN A 642 19.38 12.33 -13.82
C ASN A 642 20.07 11.56 -14.96
N ILE A 643 19.63 10.33 -15.22
CA ILE A 643 20.12 9.45 -16.29
C ILE A 643 18.92 9.18 -17.23
N PRO A 644 19.11 9.17 -18.57
CA PRO A 644 18.01 9.10 -19.55
C PRO A 644 17.33 7.72 -19.71
N ILE A 645 17.74 6.71 -18.96
CA ILE A 645 17.34 5.30 -19.09
C ILE A 645 17.02 4.67 -17.71
N TYR A 646 16.88 3.35 -17.64
CA TYR A 646 16.62 2.61 -16.39
C TYR A 646 17.24 1.21 -16.38
N PHE A 647 17.25 0.59 -15.20
CA PHE A 647 17.80 -0.75 -14.96
C PHE A 647 17.06 -1.92 -15.64
N TYR A 648 15.79 -1.76 -16.01
CA TYR A 648 14.95 -2.83 -16.59
C TYR A 648 13.63 -2.27 -17.14
N LYS A 649 13.02 -3.01 -18.08
CA LYS A 649 11.71 -2.72 -18.69
C LYS A 649 10.49 -3.35 -18.01
N ASP A 650 10.70 -4.10 -16.92
CA ASP A 650 9.64 -4.75 -16.14
C ASP A 650 9.81 -4.43 -14.65
N GLY A 651 8.74 -3.91 -14.04
CA GLY A 651 8.73 -3.51 -12.63
C GLY A 651 8.86 -4.66 -11.63
N GLN A 652 8.64 -5.92 -12.02
CA GLN A 652 8.80 -7.06 -11.10
C GLN A 652 10.23 -7.16 -10.52
N TYR A 653 11.24 -6.69 -11.26
CA TYR A 653 12.65 -6.76 -10.86
C TYR A 653 13.08 -5.65 -9.90
N VAL A 654 12.23 -4.63 -9.65
CA VAL A 654 12.49 -3.54 -8.70
C VAL A 654 12.81 -4.07 -7.32
N VAL A 655 12.02 -5.02 -6.81
CA VAL A 655 12.19 -5.55 -5.44
C VAL A 655 13.55 -6.25 -5.30
N GLY A 656 13.93 -7.07 -6.29
CA GLY A 656 15.23 -7.75 -6.31
C GLY A 656 16.41 -6.77 -6.35
N LEU A 657 16.35 -5.76 -7.22
CA LEU A 657 17.39 -4.73 -7.33
C LEU A 657 17.54 -3.95 -6.02
N ILE A 658 16.44 -3.47 -5.44
CA ILE A 658 16.50 -2.63 -4.24
C ILE A 658 16.97 -3.42 -3.02
N HIS A 659 16.68 -4.72 -2.94
CA HIS A 659 17.28 -5.59 -1.90
C HIS A 659 18.79 -5.78 -2.15
N ALA A 660 19.22 -6.03 -3.38
CA ALA A 660 20.64 -6.18 -3.75
C ALA A 660 21.48 -4.89 -3.57
N LEU A 661 20.84 -3.72 -3.63
CA LEU A 661 21.47 -2.40 -3.43
C LEU A 661 21.43 -1.88 -1.99
N LYS A 662 20.61 -2.48 -1.11
CA LYS A 662 20.51 -2.09 0.30
C LYS A 662 21.42 -2.98 1.18
N LYS A 663 21.13 -3.01 2.48
CA LYS A 663 21.92 -3.67 3.51
C LYS A 663 21.62 -5.17 3.54
N ASN A 664 22.66 -5.98 3.64
CA ASN A 664 22.57 -7.43 3.84
C ASN A 664 21.82 -7.72 5.16
N PRO A 665 20.83 -8.65 5.16
CA PRO A 665 19.92 -8.84 6.30
C PRO A 665 20.58 -9.47 7.54
N VAL A 666 21.81 -9.97 7.44
CA VAL A 666 22.57 -10.52 8.59
C VAL A 666 23.53 -9.48 9.17
N THR A 667 24.21 -8.69 8.33
CA THR A 667 25.28 -7.78 8.78
C THR A 667 24.84 -6.32 8.94
N GLY A 668 23.75 -5.90 8.30
CA GLY A 668 23.35 -4.49 8.25
C GLY A 668 24.25 -3.60 7.38
N LEU A 669 25.15 -4.18 6.58
CA LEU A 669 26.12 -3.47 5.72
C LEU A 669 25.75 -3.63 4.23
N ARG A 670 26.19 -2.71 3.36
CA ARG A 670 26.08 -2.90 1.89
C ARG A 670 26.91 -4.11 1.47
N ASP A 671 26.44 -4.86 0.47
CA ASP A 671 27.06 -6.11 0.02
C ASP A 671 27.27 -6.11 -1.50
N TYR A 672 28.52 -5.93 -1.92
CA TYR A 672 28.85 -5.88 -3.35
C TYR A 672 28.73 -7.24 -4.04
N ASN A 673 28.68 -8.37 -3.31
CA ASN A 673 28.40 -9.67 -3.90
C ASN A 673 26.96 -9.71 -4.42
N ALA A 674 26.00 -9.20 -3.64
CA ALA A 674 24.60 -9.11 -4.04
C ALA A 674 24.41 -8.18 -5.25
N LEU A 675 25.09 -7.02 -5.26
CA LEU A 675 25.11 -6.10 -6.41
C LEU A 675 25.59 -6.80 -7.70
N PHE A 676 26.81 -7.33 -7.70
CA PHE A 676 27.40 -7.85 -8.93
C PHE A 676 26.77 -9.18 -9.37
N ASP A 677 26.28 -10.02 -8.44
CA ASP A 677 25.51 -11.21 -8.82
C ASP A 677 24.12 -10.87 -9.39
N PHE A 678 23.47 -9.80 -8.91
CA PHE A 678 22.24 -9.29 -9.55
C PHE A 678 22.52 -8.83 -10.99
N ILE A 679 23.57 -8.03 -11.21
CA ILE A 679 23.97 -7.56 -12.56
C ILE A 679 24.25 -8.75 -13.49
N LEU A 680 24.96 -9.78 -13.01
CA LEU A 680 25.28 -10.98 -13.79
C LEU A 680 24.07 -11.83 -14.18
N HIS A 681 22.98 -11.77 -13.40
CA HIS A 681 21.73 -12.47 -13.70
C HIS A 681 20.69 -11.60 -14.42
N ARG A 682 20.79 -10.26 -14.31
CA ARG A 682 19.96 -9.25 -14.98
C ARG A 682 20.86 -8.31 -15.84
N PRO A 683 21.50 -8.81 -16.91
CA PRO A 683 22.49 -8.06 -17.67
C PRO A 683 21.93 -6.80 -18.36
N GLU A 684 20.61 -6.69 -18.52
CA GLU A 684 19.94 -5.47 -19.01
C GLU A 684 20.16 -4.25 -18.10
N SER A 685 20.45 -4.49 -16.81
CA SER A 685 20.74 -3.42 -15.84
C SER A 685 22.12 -2.78 -16.01
N LEU A 686 23.02 -3.39 -16.79
CA LEU A 686 24.40 -2.93 -16.91
C LEU A 686 24.51 -1.50 -17.44
N HIS A 687 23.65 -1.10 -18.38
CA HIS A 687 23.73 0.20 -19.03
C HIS A 687 23.61 1.33 -17.98
N GLU A 688 22.55 1.31 -17.17
CA GLU A 688 22.33 2.24 -16.05
C GLU A 688 23.50 2.22 -15.04
N PHE A 689 24.04 1.04 -14.73
CA PHE A 689 25.20 0.94 -13.84
C PHE A 689 26.46 1.61 -14.41
N LEU A 690 26.72 1.54 -15.72
CA LEU A 690 27.84 2.26 -16.33
C LEU A 690 27.68 3.78 -16.20
N TRP A 691 26.46 4.32 -16.34
CA TRP A 691 26.19 5.74 -16.04
C TRP A 691 26.46 6.06 -14.55
N ILE A 692 26.06 5.20 -13.61
CA ILE A 692 26.30 5.37 -12.16
C ILE A 692 27.80 5.30 -11.80
N PHE A 693 28.60 4.48 -12.49
CA PHE A 693 30.05 4.40 -12.24
C PHE A 693 30.87 5.45 -13.04
N SER A 694 30.28 6.11 -14.03
CA SER A 694 30.84 7.31 -14.67
C SER A 694 30.80 8.53 -13.73
N ASP A 695 31.36 9.68 -14.14
CA ASP A 695 31.36 10.87 -13.30
C ASP A 695 29.94 11.37 -12.96
N ILE A 696 28.93 11.11 -13.81
CA ILE A 696 27.52 11.50 -13.63
C ILE A 696 26.87 10.86 -12.38
N GLY A 697 27.46 9.79 -11.83
CA GLY A 697 27.03 9.20 -10.57
C GLY A 697 27.21 10.08 -9.32
N ILE A 698 27.98 11.18 -9.41
CA ILE A 698 28.13 12.18 -8.33
C ILE A 698 28.11 13.61 -8.91
N PRO A 699 26.93 14.20 -9.18
CA PRO A 699 26.83 15.58 -9.64
C PRO A 699 27.26 16.63 -8.60
N ASP A 700 27.73 17.78 -9.06
CA ASP A 700 28.14 18.94 -8.25
C ASP A 700 26.91 19.72 -7.76
N GLY A 701 26.20 19.12 -6.79
CA GLY A 701 24.91 19.62 -6.32
C GLY A 701 23.77 19.35 -7.31
N TYR A 702 22.52 19.57 -6.87
CA TYR A 702 21.34 19.26 -7.68
C TYR A 702 21.17 20.20 -8.89
N ARG A 703 21.82 21.36 -8.90
CA ARG A 703 21.70 22.39 -9.94
C ARG A 703 22.53 22.09 -11.20
N HIS A 704 23.57 21.28 -11.07
CA HIS A 704 24.52 20.95 -12.16
C HIS A 704 24.28 19.55 -12.78
N MET A 705 23.06 19.01 -12.66
CA MET A 705 22.61 17.81 -13.38
C MET A 705 21.38 18.11 -14.25
N SER A 706 21.27 17.42 -15.38
CA SER A 706 20.03 17.34 -16.15
C SER A 706 19.04 16.36 -15.49
N GLY A 707 17.77 16.42 -15.91
CA GLY A 707 16.73 15.45 -15.58
C GLY A 707 16.11 14.84 -16.83
N PHE A 708 15.54 13.64 -16.70
CA PHE A 708 14.93 12.90 -17.81
C PHE A 708 13.69 12.16 -17.33
N SER A 709 12.66 12.05 -18.19
CA SER A 709 11.42 11.32 -17.86
C SER A 709 11.58 9.81 -17.81
N VAL A 710 12.71 9.27 -18.30
CA VAL A 710 13.05 7.84 -18.50
C VAL A 710 12.13 7.14 -19.51
N HIS A 711 10.83 7.22 -19.29
CA HIS A 711 9.80 6.65 -20.15
C HIS A 711 9.55 7.49 -21.41
N THR A 712 9.13 6.80 -22.47
CA THR A 712 8.52 7.37 -23.68
C THR A 712 7.01 7.56 -23.43
N TYR A 713 6.58 8.81 -23.24
CA TYR A 713 5.17 9.17 -23.02
C TYR A 713 4.41 9.24 -24.35
N GLU A 714 3.16 8.79 -24.38
CA GLU A 714 2.23 9.22 -25.42
C GLU A 714 1.75 10.65 -25.15
N LEU A 715 1.71 11.45 -26.21
CA LEU A 715 1.13 12.79 -26.30
C LEU A 715 -0.01 12.76 -27.33
N VAL A 716 -1.12 13.43 -27.02
CA VAL A 716 -2.30 13.48 -27.89
C VAL A 716 -2.70 14.93 -28.12
N ASN A 717 -2.84 15.34 -29.38
CA ASN A 717 -3.25 16.70 -29.75
C ASN A 717 -4.78 16.88 -29.76
N GLU A 718 -5.26 18.05 -30.20
CA GLU A 718 -6.70 18.35 -30.29
C GLU A 718 -7.44 17.47 -31.31
N HIS A 719 -6.77 17.06 -32.40
CA HIS A 719 -7.33 16.16 -33.41
C HIS A 719 -7.41 14.70 -32.94
N GLY A 720 -6.63 14.32 -31.92
CA GLY A 720 -6.56 12.96 -31.39
C GLY A 720 -5.38 12.14 -31.91
N GLU A 721 -4.41 12.80 -32.54
CA GLU A 721 -3.27 12.15 -33.17
C GLU A 721 -2.19 11.83 -32.13
N SER A 722 -1.88 10.55 -31.99
CA SER A 722 -0.88 10.01 -31.07
C SER A 722 0.54 10.27 -31.55
N HIS A 723 1.29 10.99 -30.71
CA HIS A 723 2.73 11.22 -30.85
C HIS A 723 3.43 10.63 -29.61
N PHE A 724 4.71 10.29 -29.73
CA PHE A 724 5.44 9.64 -28.63
C PHE A 724 6.72 10.40 -28.34
N ALA A 725 6.98 10.70 -27.07
CA ALA A 725 8.04 11.62 -26.69
C ALA A 725 8.79 11.23 -25.41
N ARG A 726 10.10 11.50 -25.39
CA ARG A 726 10.92 11.47 -24.16
C ARG A 726 11.18 12.92 -23.74
N PHE A 727 10.82 13.26 -22.50
CA PHE A 727 11.05 14.60 -21.95
C PHE A 727 12.44 14.69 -21.32
N GLN A 728 13.17 15.75 -21.66
CA GLN A 728 14.51 16.03 -21.15
C GLN A 728 14.54 17.44 -20.53
N PHE A 729 15.16 17.58 -19.37
CA PHE A 729 15.31 18.82 -18.60
C PHE A 729 16.79 19.14 -18.51
N ILE A 730 17.31 19.90 -19.46
CA ILE A 730 18.75 20.17 -19.57
C ILE A 730 19.12 21.33 -18.65
N THR A 731 20.17 21.17 -17.84
CA THR A 731 20.58 22.21 -16.88
C THR A 731 21.18 23.43 -17.57
N ASP A 732 20.59 24.60 -17.35
CA ASP A 732 21.09 25.88 -17.88
C ASP A 732 22.35 26.35 -17.13
N GLN A 733 22.69 25.71 -16.00
CA GLN A 733 23.91 25.95 -15.22
C GLN A 733 25.13 25.18 -15.75
N GLY A 734 24.95 24.33 -16.76
CA GLY A 734 25.96 23.39 -17.25
C GLY A 734 26.15 22.17 -16.35
N ILE A 735 26.55 21.04 -16.94
CA ILE A 735 26.80 19.79 -16.22
C ILE A 735 28.15 19.88 -15.49
N LYS A 736 28.18 19.46 -14.22
CA LYS A 736 29.41 19.32 -13.41
C LYS A 736 29.28 18.14 -12.45
N ASN A 737 30.40 17.48 -12.18
CA ASN A 737 30.50 16.28 -11.35
C ASN A 737 31.67 16.39 -10.37
N ILE A 738 31.58 15.71 -9.23
CA ILE A 738 32.62 15.70 -8.19
C ILE A 738 33.40 14.37 -8.23
N PRO A 739 34.73 14.37 -8.37
CA PRO A 739 35.55 13.15 -8.32
C PRO A 739 35.39 12.39 -6.99
N SER A 740 35.34 11.05 -7.06
CA SER A 740 35.01 10.17 -5.92
C SER A 740 35.79 10.45 -4.63
N GLN A 741 37.07 10.81 -4.71
CA GLN A 741 37.90 11.14 -3.54
C GLN A 741 37.54 12.49 -2.89
N GLN A 742 37.17 13.49 -3.69
CA GLN A 742 36.67 14.77 -3.19
C GLN A 742 35.26 14.62 -2.61
N ALA A 743 34.42 13.78 -3.23
CA ALA A 743 33.07 13.48 -2.75
C ALA A 743 33.09 12.85 -1.34
N LEU A 744 34.03 11.93 -1.07
CA LEU A 744 34.23 11.34 0.27
C LEU A 744 34.64 12.40 1.30
N GLN A 745 35.63 13.25 0.98
CA GLN A 745 36.10 14.30 1.91
C GLN A 745 35.06 15.38 2.18
N LEU A 746 34.26 15.74 1.17
CA LEU A 746 33.21 16.74 1.30
C LEU A 746 31.99 16.16 2.01
N GLY A 747 31.55 14.95 1.67
CA GLY A 747 30.40 14.28 2.28
C GLY A 747 30.58 13.93 3.76
N ALA A 748 31.84 13.81 4.22
CA ALA A 748 32.20 13.67 5.64
C ALA A 748 32.19 14.99 6.43
N ARG A 749 32.17 16.15 5.74
CA ARG A 749 32.12 17.49 6.34
C ARG A 749 30.74 18.14 6.22
N ASP A 750 30.06 17.89 5.11
CA ASP A 750 28.73 18.39 4.79
C ASP A 750 27.91 17.29 4.08
N PRO A 751 27.26 16.38 4.84
CA PRO A 751 26.42 15.33 4.25
C PRO A 751 25.13 15.89 3.60
N ASP A 752 24.85 17.18 3.74
CA ASP A 752 23.72 17.91 3.16
C ASP A 752 24.15 18.86 2.03
N TYR A 753 25.34 18.65 1.45
CA TYR A 753 25.97 19.57 0.48
C TYR A 753 25.04 20.01 -0.66
N ALA A 754 24.40 19.07 -1.36
CA ALA A 754 23.56 19.38 -2.51
C ALA A 754 22.24 20.08 -2.09
N THR A 755 21.74 19.73 -0.90
CA THR A 755 20.59 20.37 -0.25
C THR A 755 20.89 21.81 0.15
N ARG A 756 22.08 22.06 0.72
CA ARG A 756 22.57 23.38 1.11
C ARG A 756 22.87 24.26 -0.10
N ASP A 757 23.48 23.70 -1.14
CA ASP A 757 23.71 24.34 -2.43
C ASP A 757 22.40 24.86 -3.04
N LEU A 758 21.39 24.00 -3.17
CA LEU A 758 20.09 24.37 -3.72
C LEU A 758 19.43 25.50 -2.90
N TYR A 759 19.38 25.36 -1.57
CA TYR A 759 18.77 26.36 -0.69
C TYR A 759 19.48 27.72 -0.79
N ASN A 760 20.82 27.73 -0.71
CA ASN A 760 21.61 28.96 -0.77
C ASN A 760 21.60 29.60 -2.16
N SER A 761 21.53 28.82 -3.24
CA SER A 761 21.40 29.36 -4.60
C SER A 761 20.08 30.13 -4.74
N ILE A 762 18.96 29.52 -4.31
CA ILE A 762 17.63 30.16 -4.37
C ILE A 762 17.56 31.37 -3.44
N ALA A 763 17.99 31.25 -2.18
CA ALA A 763 17.91 32.33 -1.19
C ALA A 763 18.75 33.58 -1.56
N ASN A 764 19.82 33.42 -2.34
CA ASN A 764 20.64 34.52 -2.85
C ASN A 764 20.13 35.11 -4.19
N GLY A 765 18.98 34.65 -4.71
CA GLY A 765 18.44 35.08 -6.01
C GLY A 765 19.08 34.43 -7.24
N SER A 766 20.05 33.53 -7.04
CA SER A 766 20.68 32.72 -8.09
C SER A 766 19.79 31.52 -8.45
N PHE A 767 18.60 31.79 -8.97
CA PHE A 767 17.58 30.78 -9.27
C PHE A 767 18.08 29.77 -10.33
N PRO A 768 18.21 28.47 -10.00
CA PRO A 768 18.58 27.48 -10.99
C PRO A 768 17.41 27.20 -11.95
N SER A 769 17.76 26.93 -13.20
CA SER A 769 16.81 26.70 -14.28
C SER A 769 17.22 25.56 -15.21
N TRP A 770 16.22 24.98 -15.87
CA TRP A 770 16.39 23.90 -16.84
C TRP A 770 15.52 24.15 -18.06
N THR A 771 16.12 24.10 -19.25
CA THR A 771 15.37 24.13 -20.50
C THR A 771 14.79 22.75 -20.79
N MET A 772 13.48 22.70 -21.03
CA MET A 772 12.71 21.49 -21.31
C MET A 772 12.66 21.22 -22.82
N TYR A 773 13.04 20.01 -23.21
CA TYR A 773 13.03 19.50 -24.57
C TYR A 773 12.21 18.21 -24.68
N ILE A 774 11.78 17.90 -25.91
CA ILE A 774 11.25 16.59 -26.31
C ILE A 774 11.96 16.07 -27.55
N GLU A 775 12.34 14.80 -27.53
CA GLU A 775 12.50 14.01 -28.76
C GLU A 775 11.12 13.45 -29.12
N VAL A 776 10.73 13.43 -30.40
CA VAL A 776 9.37 13.01 -30.82
C VAL A 776 9.42 12.00 -31.96
N MET A 777 8.60 10.95 -31.85
CA MET A 777 8.27 9.99 -32.90
C MET A 777 6.77 10.05 -33.26
N THR A 778 6.43 9.96 -34.54
CA THR A 778 5.07 9.65 -35.00
C THR A 778 4.80 8.14 -34.94
N LYS A 779 3.53 7.74 -35.06
CA LYS A 779 3.12 6.33 -35.11
C LYS A 779 3.80 5.58 -36.26
N GLU A 780 3.94 6.20 -37.43
CA GLU A 780 4.58 5.63 -38.63
C GLU A 780 6.10 5.49 -38.47
N GLN A 781 6.73 6.24 -37.56
CA GLN A 781 8.14 6.07 -37.21
C GLN A 781 8.32 4.92 -36.21
N ILE A 782 7.36 4.70 -35.29
CA ILE A 782 7.35 3.53 -34.40
C ILE A 782 7.16 2.23 -35.20
N GLU A 783 6.20 2.21 -36.13
CA GLU A 783 5.93 1.05 -37.01
C GLU A 783 7.09 0.70 -37.95
N LYS A 784 8.10 1.56 -38.07
CA LYS A 784 9.30 1.38 -38.90
C LYS A 784 10.60 1.34 -38.09
N ALA A 785 10.51 1.30 -36.76
CA ALA A 785 11.69 1.27 -35.90
C ALA A 785 12.37 -0.10 -35.93
N ASP A 786 13.70 -0.08 -36.00
CA ASP A 786 14.62 -1.22 -35.86
C ASP A 786 14.98 -1.52 -34.38
N PHE A 787 14.31 -0.85 -33.44
CA PHE A 787 14.45 -0.99 -31.99
C PHE A 787 13.08 -0.77 -31.31
N ASP A 788 12.91 -1.20 -30.05
CA ASP A 788 11.71 -0.87 -29.27
C ASP A 788 11.85 0.56 -28.69
N PRO A 789 11.04 1.55 -29.13
CA PRO A 789 11.12 2.92 -28.63
C PRO A 789 10.61 3.08 -27.20
N PHE A 790 9.91 2.08 -26.68
CA PHE A 790 9.41 2.00 -25.30
C PHE A 790 10.35 1.24 -24.37
N ASP A 791 11.48 0.69 -24.86
CA ASP A 791 12.49 0.10 -24.00
C ASP A 791 13.25 1.20 -23.24
N VAL A 792 12.99 1.26 -21.93
CA VAL A 792 13.59 2.21 -21.00
C VAL A 792 15.06 1.90 -20.69
N THR A 793 15.61 0.73 -21.05
CA THR A 793 17.05 0.43 -20.85
C THR A 793 17.95 1.03 -21.93
N SER A 794 17.36 1.58 -23.00
CA SER A 794 18.07 1.97 -24.23
C SER A 794 17.76 3.41 -24.62
N LEU A 795 18.76 4.10 -25.17
CA LEU A 795 18.64 5.40 -25.82
C LEU A 795 18.01 5.23 -27.21
N TRP A 796 17.28 6.24 -27.66
CA TRP A 796 16.92 6.36 -29.07
C TRP A 796 18.19 6.63 -29.92
N PRO A 797 18.30 6.08 -31.15
CA PRO A 797 19.52 6.23 -31.95
C PRO A 797 19.88 7.70 -32.24
N LYS A 798 21.07 8.10 -31.78
CA LYS A 798 21.58 9.48 -31.81
C LYS A 798 21.44 10.12 -33.20
N GLY A 799 20.79 11.29 -33.24
CA GLY A 799 20.62 12.09 -34.46
C GLY A 799 19.47 11.66 -35.38
N ARG A 800 18.76 10.55 -35.11
CA ARG A 800 17.55 10.19 -35.88
C ARG A 800 16.32 11.03 -35.49
N TYR A 801 16.27 11.51 -34.24
CA TYR A 801 15.17 12.32 -33.72
C TYR A 801 15.77 13.61 -33.12
N PRO A 802 15.34 14.81 -33.54
CA PRO A 802 15.88 16.06 -33.04
C PRO A 802 15.27 16.43 -31.68
N LEU A 803 16.07 17.07 -30.82
CA LEU A 803 15.60 17.72 -29.60
C LEU A 803 14.82 18.99 -29.96
N LEU A 804 13.51 18.96 -29.72
CA LEU A 804 12.63 20.13 -29.89
C LEU A 804 12.46 20.83 -28.54
N PRO A 805 12.78 22.13 -28.42
CA PRO A 805 12.53 22.88 -27.19
C PRO A 805 11.02 23.04 -26.93
N VAL A 806 10.65 23.17 -25.66
CA VAL A 806 9.25 23.31 -25.20
C VAL A 806 9.09 24.53 -24.29
N GLY A 807 9.96 24.66 -23.30
CA GLY A 807 9.80 25.63 -22.23
C GLY A 807 10.99 25.66 -21.27
N LYS A 808 10.84 26.36 -20.15
CA LYS A 808 11.89 26.54 -19.14
C LYS A 808 11.30 26.37 -17.74
N ILE A 809 11.97 25.58 -16.91
CA ILE A 809 11.71 25.47 -15.47
C ILE A 809 12.62 26.45 -14.74
N VAL A 810 12.08 27.22 -13.79
CA VAL A 810 12.86 28.12 -12.92
C VAL A 810 12.45 27.88 -11.47
N LEU A 811 13.40 27.50 -10.61
CA LEU A 811 13.18 27.32 -9.17
C LEU A 811 13.54 28.60 -8.41
N ASN A 812 12.53 29.31 -7.92
CA ASN A 812 12.69 30.64 -7.32
C ASN A 812 12.22 30.74 -5.86
N LYS A 813 11.74 29.65 -5.26
CA LYS A 813 11.25 29.63 -3.88
C LYS A 813 11.71 28.37 -3.11
N ASN A 814 12.28 28.59 -1.93
CA ASN A 814 12.59 27.54 -0.96
C ASN A 814 11.33 27.06 -0.22
N PRO A 815 11.32 25.83 0.33
CA PRO A 815 10.26 25.38 1.23
C PRO A 815 10.21 26.26 2.49
N THR A 816 9.01 26.54 2.98
CA THR A 816 8.80 27.26 4.25
C THR A 816 8.89 26.32 5.44
N ASN A 817 8.54 25.04 5.26
CA ASN A 817 8.81 23.98 6.22
C ASN A 817 9.18 22.69 5.47
N TYR A 818 10.42 22.23 5.60
CA TYR A 818 10.91 21.04 4.88
C TYR A 818 10.04 19.79 5.10
N PHE A 819 9.50 19.59 6.31
CA PHE A 819 8.68 18.41 6.59
C PHE A 819 7.32 18.47 5.89
N ALA A 820 6.64 19.61 5.92
CA ALA A 820 5.37 19.82 5.23
C ALA A 820 5.52 19.85 3.69
N ASP A 821 6.56 20.53 3.20
CA ASP A 821 6.72 20.87 1.78
C ASP A 821 7.52 19.82 0.98
N VAL A 822 8.44 19.08 1.63
CA VAL A 822 9.37 18.18 0.94
C VAL A 822 9.25 16.75 1.46
N GLU A 823 9.13 16.54 2.77
CA GLU A 823 9.00 15.18 3.32
C GLU A 823 7.61 14.60 3.04
N GLN A 824 6.54 15.37 3.20
CA GLN A 824 5.17 14.96 2.89
C GLN A 824 4.80 15.06 1.38
N LEU A 825 5.72 15.52 0.52
CA LEU A 825 5.48 15.64 -0.92
C LEU A 825 5.32 14.26 -1.62
N ALA A 826 4.20 14.08 -2.29
CA ALA A 826 3.80 12.88 -3.02
C ALA A 826 3.80 13.14 -4.54
N MET A 827 4.88 12.71 -5.20
CA MET A 827 4.99 12.65 -6.66
C MET A 827 4.60 11.24 -7.11
N ASN A 828 3.60 11.08 -7.98
CA ASN A 828 3.18 9.76 -8.49
C ASN A 828 3.06 9.81 -10.03
N PRO A 829 3.82 9.03 -10.81
CA PRO A 829 3.79 9.09 -12.27
C PRO A 829 2.42 8.77 -12.89
N GLY A 830 1.49 8.16 -12.15
CA GLY A 830 0.08 8.00 -12.55
C GLY A 830 -0.81 9.25 -12.39
N HIS A 831 -0.27 10.37 -11.89
CA HIS A 831 -0.93 11.67 -11.94
C HIS A 831 -0.72 12.29 -13.33
N LEU A 832 -1.69 12.05 -14.21
CA LEU A 832 -1.70 12.41 -15.62
C LEU A 832 -2.82 13.42 -15.92
N VAL A 833 -2.70 14.14 -17.05
CA VAL A 833 -3.62 15.21 -17.47
C VAL A 833 -4.09 15.01 -18.91
N PRO A 834 -5.24 15.59 -19.33
CA PRO A 834 -5.73 15.46 -20.70
C PRO A 834 -4.68 15.86 -21.74
N GLY A 835 -4.48 15.03 -22.77
CA GLY A 835 -3.41 15.19 -23.76
C GLY A 835 -2.11 14.44 -23.44
N ILE A 836 -1.97 13.87 -22.24
CA ILE A 836 -0.84 13.02 -21.84
C ILE A 836 -1.39 11.74 -21.17
N PRO A 837 -1.88 10.75 -21.95
CA PRO A 837 -2.41 9.49 -21.42
C PRO A 837 -1.34 8.58 -20.79
N GLY A 838 -0.05 8.92 -20.93
CA GLY A 838 1.07 8.29 -20.25
C GLY A 838 1.92 7.39 -21.15
N PRO A 839 3.03 6.84 -20.64
CA PRO A 839 3.80 5.80 -21.31
C PRO A 839 3.03 4.47 -21.38
N PRO A 840 3.13 3.73 -22.51
CA PRO A 840 2.49 2.43 -22.64
C PRO A 840 3.35 1.25 -22.11
N ASP A 841 4.54 1.53 -21.56
CA ASP A 841 5.47 0.49 -21.07
C ASP A 841 5.04 -0.14 -19.73
N ARG A 842 5.53 -1.36 -19.46
CA ARG A 842 5.15 -2.14 -18.28
C ARG A 842 5.76 -1.63 -16.98
N LEU A 843 6.94 -1.00 -17.03
CA LEU A 843 7.54 -0.38 -15.85
C LEU A 843 6.67 0.79 -15.38
N PHE A 844 6.19 1.64 -16.29
CA PHE A 844 5.28 2.74 -15.96
C PHE A 844 4.01 2.24 -15.26
N GLN A 845 3.36 1.22 -15.84
CA GLN A 845 2.17 0.60 -15.25
C GLN A 845 2.42 0.16 -13.79
N PHE A 846 3.51 -0.58 -13.54
CA PHE A 846 3.93 -0.96 -12.19
C PHE A 846 4.17 0.26 -11.28
N ARG A 847 4.86 1.30 -11.78
CA ARG A 847 5.15 2.52 -11.01
C ARG A 847 3.90 3.29 -10.60
N THR A 848 2.86 3.36 -11.44
CA THR A 848 1.60 4.06 -11.06
C THR A 848 0.97 3.47 -9.78
N LEU A 849 0.99 2.13 -9.67
CA LEU A 849 0.51 1.40 -8.49
C LEU A 849 1.48 1.54 -7.31
N ALA A 850 2.76 1.20 -7.51
CA ALA A 850 3.76 1.16 -6.44
C ALA A 850 3.94 2.52 -5.73
N TYR A 851 3.85 3.64 -6.48
CA TYR A 851 3.89 4.96 -5.89
C TYR A 851 2.62 5.29 -5.09
N ARG A 852 1.42 4.84 -5.51
CA ARG A 852 0.17 5.06 -4.77
C ARG A 852 0.17 4.27 -3.46
N ASP A 853 0.56 3.00 -3.50
CA ASP A 853 0.66 2.09 -2.35
C ASP A 853 1.60 2.65 -1.28
N THR A 854 2.85 2.99 -1.64
CA THR A 854 3.81 3.53 -0.67
C THR A 854 3.40 4.91 -0.13
N GLN A 855 2.66 5.72 -0.90
CA GLN A 855 2.09 6.99 -0.43
C GLN A 855 0.95 6.76 0.57
N ASN A 856 0.04 5.81 0.31
CA ASN A 856 -1.03 5.42 1.23
C ASN A 856 -0.46 4.93 2.57
N TYR A 857 0.58 4.08 2.54
CA TYR A 857 1.26 3.60 3.75
C TYR A 857 1.96 4.72 4.53
N ARG A 858 2.73 5.56 3.83
CA ARG A 858 3.66 6.53 4.46
C ARG A 858 2.99 7.82 4.94
N LEU A 859 1.90 8.24 4.28
CA LEU A 859 1.23 9.52 4.49
C LEU A 859 -0.29 9.38 4.73
N GLY A 860 -0.82 8.15 4.70
CA GLY A 860 -2.25 7.88 4.73
C GLY A 860 -2.93 8.03 3.36
N VAL A 861 -4.14 7.47 3.26
CA VAL A 861 -4.96 7.50 2.04
C VAL A 861 -5.39 8.92 1.61
N ASN A 862 -5.42 9.87 2.55
CA ASN A 862 -5.73 11.28 2.30
C ASN A 862 -4.49 12.15 1.96
N HIS A 863 -3.35 11.56 1.56
CA HIS A 863 -2.14 12.32 1.24
C HIS A 863 -2.34 13.46 0.21
N ASN A 864 -3.32 13.35 -0.69
CA ASN A 864 -3.67 14.40 -1.66
C ASN A 864 -4.46 15.59 -1.06
N LYS A 865 -4.80 15.55 0.24
CA LYS A 865 -5.37 16.67 1.02
C LYS A 865 -4.31 17.40 1.87
N ILE A 866 -3.07 16.91 1.91
CA ILE A 866 -1.92 17.63 2.49
C ILE A 866 -1.60 18.81 1.54
N PRO A 867 -1.39 20.05 2.04
CA PRO A 867 -1.37 21.26 1.20
C PRO A 867 -0.46 21.19 -0.04
N VAL A 868 0.75 20.64 0.07
CA VAL A 868 1.71 20.56 -1.05
C VAL A 868 1.30 19.55 -2.13
N ASN A 869 0.40 18.61 -1.81
CA ASN A 869 -0.09 17.58 -2.73
C ASN A 869 -1.45 17.93 -3.36
N CYS A 870 -2.15 18.93 -2.83
CA CYS A 870 -3.45 19.34 -3.32
C CYS A 870 -3.38 19.78 -4.80
N PRO A 871 -4.30 19.32 -5.67
CA PRO A 871 -4.52 19.95 -6.97
C PRO A 871 -5.31 21.26 -6.80
N ILE A 872 -5.24 22.15 -7.80
CA ILE A 872 -5.93 23.45 -7.77
C ILE A 872 -7.44 23.29 -7.56
N LYS A 873 -8.04 22.23 -8.11
CA LYS A 873 -9.44 21.82 -7.90
C LYS A 873 -9.55 20.29 -7.84
N ALA A 874 -10.47 19.79 -7.03
CA ALA A 874 -10.84 18.38 -7.01
C ALA A 874 -12.32 18.21 -6.62
N HIS A 875 -13.08 17.49 -7.46
CA HIS A 875 -14.45 17.10 -7.18
C HIS A 875 -14.58 15.61 -7.45
N ASN A 876 -14.80 14.81 -6.40
CA ASN A 876 -14.77 13.35 -6.46
C ASN A 876 -15.65 12.72 -5.36
N TYR A 877 -15.68 11.39 -5.32
CA TYR A 877 -16.50 10.58 -4.43
C TYR A 877 -15.72 9.89 -3.31
N ASN A 878 -14.43 10.20 -3.15
CA ASN A 878 -13.63 9.67 -2.05
C ASN A 878 -14.01 10.41 -0.76
N ARG A 879 -14.23 9.66 0.31
CA ARG A 879 -14.68 10.16 1.62
C ARG A 879 -13.93 9.47 2.75
N ASP A 880 -13.97 10.08 3.91
CA ASP A 880 -13.52 9.54 5.19
C ASP A 880 -12.00 9.28 5.21
N GLY A 881 -11.55 8.26 5.95
CA GLY A 881 -10.15 7.91 6.12
C GLY A 881 -9.44 8.70 7.24
N VAL A 882 -8.13 8.51 7.36
CA VAL A 882 -7.28 9.19 8.36
C VAL A 882 -7.10 10.68 7.99
N SER A 883 -6.97 11.54 8.99
CA SER A 883 -6.71 12.98 8.83
C SER A 883 -5.48 13.26 7.94
N PRO A 884 -5.44 14.34 7.13
CA PRO A 884 -6.43 15.41 6.99
C PRO A 884 -7.66 14.98 6.16
N VAL A 885 -8.86 15.17 6.71
CA VAL A 885 -10.13 14.89 5.99
C VAL A 885 -10.74 16.12 5.31
N ASN A 886 -10.34 17.32 5.75
CA ASN A 886 -10.92 18.63 5.40
C ASN A 886 -12.43 18.66 5.65
N ASP A 887 -13.24 19.24 4.77
CA ASP A 887 -14.71 19.29 4.88
C ASP A 887 -15.40 17.94 4.58
N ASN A 888 -14.63 16.92 4.18
CA ASN A 888 -15.08 15.63 3.69
C ASN A 888 -16.17 15.70 2.59
N GLY A 889 -16.28 16.80 1.85
CA GLY A 889 -17.35 17.02 0.87
C GLY A 889 -18.74 17.31 1.48
N ASN A 890 -18.83 17.56 2.79
CA ASN A 890 -20.05 17.88 3.53
C ASN A 890 -21.21 16.89 3.24
N GLY A 891 -22.40 17.40 2.90
CA GLY A 891 -23.58 16.62 2.56
C GLY A 891 -23.74 16.26 1.07
N ALA A 892 -22.69 16.41 0.25
CA ALA A 892 -22.76 16.04 -1.17
C ALA A 892 -22.83 14.51 -1.34
N ALA A 893 -23.50 14.05 -2.40
CA ALA A 893 -23.58 12.63 -2.76
C ALA A 893 -22.19 11.98 -2.77
N ASN A 894 -22.08 10.80 -2.15
CA ASN A 894 -20.83 10.06 -1.98
C ASN A 894 -20.68 8.86 -2.95
N TYR A 895 -21.70 8.57 -3.77
CA TYR A 895 -21.72 7.50 -4.77
C TYR A 895 -21.94 8.07 -6.20
N TYR A 896 -21.48 7.32 -7.21
CA TYR A 896 -21.66 7.67 -8.63
C TYR A 896 -21.94 6.42 -9.47
N PRO A 897 -22.95 6.42 -10.37
CA PRO A 897 -23.87 7.52 -10.73
C PRO A 897 -24.88 7.90 -9.63
N ASN A 898 -25.47 9.10 -9.72
CA ASN A 898 -26.53 9.60 -8.84
C ASN A 898 -27.42 10.68 -9.51
N SER A 899 -28.66 10.83 -9.05
CA SER A 899 -29.61 11.90 -9.41
C SER A 899 -29.40 13.23 -8.65
N PHE A 900 -28.48 13.26 -7.68
CA PHE A 900 -28.43 14.28 -6.63
C PHE A 900 -27.41 15.40 -6.91
N ASN A 901 -27.22 15.75 -8.19
CA ASN A 901 -26.30 16.78 -8.68
C ASN A 901 -24.83 16.58 -8.25
N GLY A 902 -24.40 15.34 -8.00
CA GLY A 902 -23.00 15.04 -7.73
C GLY A 902 -22.08 15.23 -8.97
N PRO A 903 -20.75 15.29 -8.79
CA PRO A 903 -19.79 15.39 -9.89
C PRO A 903 -19.98 14.31 -10.97
N VAL A 904 -20.06 14.71 -12.25
CA VAL A 904 -20.17 13.79 -13.39
C VAL A 904 -18.84 13.68 -14.15
N PRO A 905 -18.52 12.53 -14.78
CA PRO A 905 -17.35 12.41 -15.64
C PRO A 905 -17.50 13.27 -16.89
N TYR A 906 -16.40 13.84 -17.38
CA TYR A 906 -16.37 14.53 -18.67
C TYR A 906 -16.24 13.53 -19.82
N VAL A 907 -16.87 13.83 -20.96
CA VAL A 907 -16.67 13.05 -22.19
C VAL A 907 -15.46 13.61 -22.93
N GLY A 908 -14.31 12.94 -22.80
CA GLY A 908 -13.08 13.32 -23.50
C GLY A 908 -13.22 13.15 -25.02
N LYS A 909 -13.25 14.26 -25.75
CA LYS A 909 -13.14 14.23 -27.22
C LYS A 909 -11.72 13.82 -27.61
N ASN A 910 -11.63 12.99 -28.66
CA ASN A 910 -10.37 12.63 -29.31
C ASN A 910 -9.34 12.06 -28.30
N SER A 911 -9.76 11.04 -27.54
CA SER A 911 -8.89 10.24 -26.67
C SER A 911 -8.07 9.25 -27.50
N SER A 912 -6.87 8.90 -27.04
CA SER A 912 -6.10 7.82 -27.65
C SER A 912 -6.87 6.49 -27.66
N LYS A 913 -6.55 5.66 -28.66
CA LYS A 913 -6.92 4.24 -28.75
C LYS A 913 -5.68 3.35 -28.93
N PHE A 914 -4.48 3.89 -28.71
CA PHE A 914 -3.23 3.16 -28.87
C PHE A 914 -3.14 2.03 -27.84
N GLN A 915 -2.73 0.84 -28.30
CA GLN A 915 -2.47 -0.31 -27.45
C GLN A 915 -1.13 -0.90 -27.85
N TYR A 916 -0.18 -0.92 -26.91
CA TYR A 916 1.12 -1.55 -27.12
C TYR A 916 1.11 -2.98 -26.59
N VAL A 917 1.48 -3.94 -27.44
CA VAL A 917 1.66 -5.35 -27.07
C VAL A 917 3.12 -5.72 -27.29
N ALA A 918 3.93 -5.51 -26.26
CA ALA A 918 5.36 -5.81 -26.29
C ALA A 918 5.62 -7.31 -26.48
N LEU A 919 6.13 -7.71 -27.65
CA LEU A 919 6.64 -9.06 -27.88
C LEU A 919 7.90 -9.28 -27.03
N HIS A 920 7.92 -10.35 -26.25
CA HIS A 920 8.99 -10.58 -25.27
C HIS A 920 10.16 -11.34 -25.88
N SER A 921 11.26 -10.63 -26.13
CA SER A 921 12.57 -11.24 -26.33
C SER A 921 13.33 -11.32 -25.00
N ASN A 922 13.92 -12.49 -24.73
CA ASN A 922 14.85 -12.69 -23.62
C ASN A 922 16.31 -12.30 -24.01
N ALA A 923 16.55 -11.88 -25.25
CA ALA A 923 17.84 -11.33 -25.64
C ALA A 923 18.02 -9.92 -25.05
N VAL A 924 19.21 -9.67 -24.51
CA VAL A 924 19.62 -8.36 -23.99
C VAL A 924 20.59 -7.72 -24.97
N ASP A 925 20.31 -6.48 -25.35
CA ASP A 925 21.21 -5.70 -26.19
C ASP A 925 22.35 -5.12 -25.35
N LEU A 926 23.58 -5.62 -25.60
CA LEU A 926 24.80 -5.15 -24.96
C LEU A 926 25.56 -4.11 -25.81
N SER A 927 25.06 -3.76 -27.00
CA SER A 927 25.68 -2.75 -27.86
C SER A 927 25.62 -1.35 -27.24
N GLN A 928 24.50 -0.99 -26.59
CA GLN A 928 24.36 0.30 -25.93
C GLN A 928 25.31 0.49 -24.72
N PRO A 929 25.46 -0.47 -23.79
CA PRO A 929 26.56 -0.48 -22.81
C PRO A 929 27.96 -0.29 -23.42
N SER A 930 28.25 -0.88 -24.59
CA SER A 930 29.54 -0.73 -25.25
C SER A 930 29.70 0.67 -25.87
N TYR A 931 28.67 1.16 -26.57
CA TYR A 931 28.61 2.52 -27.12
C TYR A 931 28.77 3.60 -26.04
N PHE A 932 28.17 3.38 -24.86
CA PHE A 932 28.39 4.23 -23.69
C PHE A 932 29.86 4.28 -23.26
N TYR A 933 30.57 3.15 -23.24
CA TYR A 933 32.00 3.11 -22.94
C TYR A 933 32.83 3.80 -24.01
N GLU A 934 32.49 3.61 -25.29
CA GLU A 934 33.23 4.15 -26.44
C GLU A 934 33.12 5.68 -26.57
N MET A 935 31.99 6.28 -26.19
CA MET A 935 31.79 7.74 -26.24
C MET A 935 32.54 8.53 -25.15
N LEU A 936 33.09 7.86 -24.13
CA LEU A 936 33.86 8.49 -23.06
C LEU A 936 35.28 8.86 -23.53
N SER A 937 35.82 9.96 -23.02
CA SER A 937 37.26 10.27 -23.15
C SER A 937 38.12 9.25 -22.38
N GLU A 938 39.40 9.14 -22.72
CA GLU A 938 40.31 8.19 -22.04
C GLU A 938 40.46 8.44 -20.53
N ASP A 939 40.36 9.71 -20.10
CA ASP A 939 40.35 10.07 -18.69
C ASP A 939 39.05 9.63 -17.98
N GLU A 940 37.90 9.75 -18.66
CA GLU A 940 36.61 9.27 -18.16
C GLU A 940 36.53 7.75 -18.11
N LYS A 941 37.03 7.03 -19.13
CA LYS A 941 37.19 5.57 -19.12
C LYS A 941 38.06 5.12 -17.95
N SER A 942 39.16 5.82 -17.70
CA SER A 942 40.07 5.53 -16.59
C SER A 942 39.42 5.78 -15.21
N ARG A 943 38.59 6.82 -15.07
CA ARG A 943 37.79 7.05 -13.85
C ARG A 943 36.68 6.01 -13.68
N LEU A 944 35.96 5.67 -14.74
CA LEU A 944 34.93 4.62 -14.76
C LEU A 944 35.49 3.28 -14.30
N VAL A 945 36.63 2.84 -14.85
CA VAL A 945 37.31 1.61 -14.43
C VAL A 945 37.69 1.67 -12.95
N LYS A 946 38.28 2.78 -12.47
CA LYS A 946 38.61 2.93 -11.04
C LYS A 946 37.37 2.84 -10.14
N ASN A 947 36.25 3.45 -10.55
CA ASN A 947 34.99 3.42 -9.82
C ASN A 947 34.31 2.03 -9.85
N LEU A 948 34.53 1.22 -10.90
CA LEU A 948 34.04 -0.17 -11.02
C LEU A 948 34.90 -1.17 -10.24
N VAL A 949 36.23 -1.02 -10.27
CA VAL A 949 37.17 -1.95 -9.61
C VAL A 949 37.05 -1.89 -8.09
N LEU A 950 36.85 -0.70 -7.51
CA LEU A 950 36.76 -0.49 -6.07
C LEU A 950 35.68 -1.33 -5.34
N PRO A 951 34.40 -1.37 -5.77
CA PRO A 951 33.43 -2.29 -5.18
C PRO A 951 33.60 -3.74 -5.64
N LEU A 952 34.27 -3.99 -6.77
CA LEU A 952 34.44 -5.32 -7.33
C LEU A 952 35.55 -6.13 -6.62
N SER A 953 36.61 -5.48 -6.11
CA SER A 953 37.67 -6.13 -5.33
C SER A 953 37.13 -6.80 -4.06
N GLU A 954 36.10 -6.22 -3.45
CA GLU A 954 35.43 -6.71 -2.25
C GLU A 954 34.50 -7.91 -2.51
N THR A 955 34.31 -8.31 -3.77
CA THR A 955 33.48 -9.48 -4.11
C THR A 955 34.27 -10.78 -4.13
N ALA A 956 33.58 -11.90 -3.90
CA ALA A 956 34.16 -13.23 -4.00
C ALA A 956 34.88 -13.45 -5.35
N PRO A 957 36.07 -14.09 -5.39
CA PRO A 957 36.82 -14.31 -6.63
C PRO A 957 36.07 -15.10 -7.73
N SER A 958 34.99 -15.80 -7.39
CA SER A 958 34.06 -16.42 -8.34
C SER A 958 33.18 -15.39 -9.08
N ILE A 959 32.73 -14.34 -8.38
CA ILE A 959 31.98 -13.21 -8.94
C ILE A 959 32.91 -12.36 -9.80
N GLN A 960 34.09 -11.98 -9.29
CA GLN A 960 35.09 -11.23 -10.07
C GLN A 960 35.37 -11.85 -11.45
N LYS A 961 35.59 -13.17 -11.50
CA LYS A 961 35.81 -13.92 -12.75
C LYS A 961 34.60 -13.89 -13.70
N ARG A 962 33.37 -13.98 -13.17
CA ARG A 962 32.14 -13.85 -13.96
C ARG A 962 31.96 -12.43 -14.50
N VAL A 963 32.22 -11.41 -13.68
CA VAL A 963 32.12 -9.98 -14.06
C VAL A 963 33.13 -9.63 -15.15
N VAL A 964 34.39 -10.04 -15.04
CA VAL A 964 35.42 -9.84 -16.08
C VAL A 964 34.99 -10.47 -17.41
N LYS A 965 34.51 -11.72 -17.40
CA LYS A 965 34.02 -12.40 -18.61
C LYS A 965 32.73 -11.77 -19.17
N PHE A 966 31.87 -11.21 -18.32
CA PHE A 966 30.69 -10.48 -18.78
C PHE A 966 31.10 -9.16 -19.46
N PHE A 967 32.06 -8.42 -18.90
CA PHE A 967 32.61 -7.24 -19.56
C PHE A 967 33.38 -7.56 -20.85
N GLU A 968 33.99 -8.74 -20.98
CA GLU A 968 34.66 -9.20 -22.21
C GLU A 968 33.69 -9.28 -23.40
N ILE A 969 32.43 -9.67 -23.15
CA ILE A 969 31.34 -9.71 -24.14
C ILE A 969 30.86 -8.29 -24.52
N VAL A 970 30.97 -7.33 -23.59
CA VAL A 970 30.53 -5.94 -23.78
C VAL A 970 31.59 -5.12 -24.49
N ASN A 971 32.80 -5.04 -23.94
CA ASN A 971 33.93 -4.34 -24.54
C ASN A 971 35.27 -4.89 -24.01
N ILE A 972 36.14 -5.32 -24.93
CA ILE A 972 37.41 -5.99 -24.61
C ILE A 972 38.39 -5.05 -23.87
N ASP A 973 38.43 -3.76 -24.21
CA ASP A 973 39.29 -2.79 -23.53
C ASP A 973 38.84 -2.55 -22.08
N LEU A 974 37.54 -2.36 -21.86
CA LEU A 974 36.95 -2.25 -20.52
C LEU A 974 37.28 -3.47 -19.64
N SER A 975 37.13 -4.69 -20.18
CA SER A 975 37.45 -5.93 -19.46
C SER A 975 38.95 -6.04 -19.13
N ASN A 976 39.83 -5.69 -20.07
CA ASN A 976 41.27 -5.66 -19.84
C ASN A 976 41.67 -4.65 -18.75
N ARG A 977 41.13 -3.43 -18.79
CA ARG A 977 41.42 -2.39 -17.78
C ARG A 977 40.91 -2.79 -16.38
N ILE A 978 39.72 -3.39 -16.28
CA ILE A 978 39.20 -3.95 -15.01
C ILE A 978 40.09 -5.09 -14.51
N THR A 979 40.52 -5.99 -15.39
CA THR A 979 41.43 -7.11 -15.05
C THR A 979 42.77 -6.63 -14.51
N ILE A 980 43.34 -5.55 -15.10
CA ILE A 980 44.57 -4.92 -14.61
C ILE A 980 44.32 -4.26 -13.26
N GLY A 981 43.22 -3.52 -13.08
CA GLY A 981 42.87 -2.87 -11.81
C GLY A 981 42.72 -3.86 -10.64
N LEU A 982 42.05 -5.00 -10.86
CA LEU A 982 41.93 -6.07 -9.87
C LEU A 982 43.28 -6.71 -9.52
N ARG A 983 44.15 -6.94 -10.52
CA ARG A 983 45.50 -7.51 -10.30
C ARG A 983 46.43 -6.55 -9.54
N ASN A 984 46.30 -5.25 -9.78
CA ASN A 984 47.17 -4.23 -9.18
C ASN A 984 46.82 -3.95 -7.70
N GLY A 985 45.84 -4.63 -7.11
CA GLY A 985 45.60 -4.63 -5.67
C GLY A 985 45.36 -3.23 -5.10
N THR A 986 44.41 -2.48 -5.68
CA THR A 986 44.06 -1.12 -5.21
C THR A 986 43.26 -1.18 -3.90
N VAL A 987 43.93 -1.57 -2.82
CA VAL A 987 43.46 -1.39 -1.45
C VAL A 987 43.28 0.11 -1.19
N VAL A 988 42.19 0.46 -0.49
CA VAL A 988 41.85 1.82 -0.04
C VAL A 988 41.98 1.90 1.48
#